data_AF-A0A849ZI81-F1
#
_entry.id   AF-A0A849ZI81-F1
#
_cell.length_a   1.000
_cell.length_b   1.000
_cell.length_c   1.000
_cell.angle_alpha   90.00
_cell.angle_beta   90.00
_cell.angle_gamma   90.00
#
_symmetry.space_group_name_H-M   'P 1'
#
loop_
_entity.id
_entity.type
_entity.pdbx_description
1 polymer ?
#
loop_
_entity_poly.entity_id
_entity_poly.type
_entity_poly.pdbx_seq_one_letter_code
_entity_poly.pdbx_strand_id
1 'polypeptide(L)'
;MAQSVVDLFTEPKLSLKLSTDADIDVRHFSVREAVSSLFSIHLQFVSSRTDIDFDGVIGREASFKVNRGGTFTEPRMWSGVASNIEQIDIEDTEKGLSTYQVTLVPKIWLLTQRRNYRMFQQTSEPKIVIALLKEWGIEPELEIDLGTYKDRRYRVQYAESDFAFMSRMLEDAGIAFYFKQGTPDAPETKLVLSDRLEKNPPKKALPYVNRAMNKKPVDFATEVQLTRQVRPGVYTQRDHDYRRAPGFPLIASAQSDHDIESMLERYHYNPGSFLYRADSGDDSPTADDRGKQRTDLDQGASQVQKRLQAKRLAARLCVFRTNMIELKPGDVTSIDGYPRTDLENKPLLIIATNFSGDWKGDWAHMCEARFTDQPYRPPLLTTKPKVEGVESATVVGPAGEEIHTDEFGRVRVHFHWDRESKMNEQSSCWIHVSQPWGGTGYGGMNIPRIGQEVIVDFLGGDPDRPVIVGRVYTNLQKVPYPLPANKTKSGWRSNSSPGGGGFNELMFEDAKGNELVRLQAEKDYTGLVKNNSGHVIGHDSQHHVGHDETRTVINDQTIKVGHDRKLRIQHDQAHVVDNSIIQVAVQGTTTNISKKSITSISEEEIVLRVGTSAIVMKPNEIKIQGDMVYINPNNVQLPAPPQPPTIDGVRQQNGHFFGAP
;
A
#
# COMPACT_ATOMS: atom_id res chain seq x y z
N MET A 1 61.94 -4.41 -56.14
CA MET A 1 60.47 -4.51 -56.00
C MET A 1 60.08 -5.96 -55.72
N ALA A 2 60.37 -6.45 -54.51
CA ALA A 2 59.97 -7.77 -54.04
C ALA A 2 60.06 -7.78 -52.50
N GLN A 3 59.25 -6.94 -51.86
CA GLN A 3 59.10 -6.89 -50.41
C GLN A 3 57.77 -6.19 -50.11
N SER A 4 56.71 -6.96 -49.88
CA SER A 4 55.46 -6.62 -49.16
C SER A 4 54.21 -7.33 -49.70
N VAL A 5 54.17 -8.67 -49.66
CA VAL A 5 52.89 -9.41 -49.79
C VAL A 5 52.76 -10.52 -48.74
N VAL A 6 53.39 -10.35 -47.57
CA VAL A 6 53.32 -11.37 -46.49
C VAL A 6 52.48 -10.91 -45.28
N ASP A 7 52.05 -9.64 -45.20
CA ASP A 7 51.28 -9.13 -44.04
C ASP A 7 49.75 -9.12 -44.21
N LEU A 8 49.16 -10.05 -44.96
CA LEU A 8 47.70 -10.06 -45.24
C LEU A 8 46.88 -11.14 -44.53
N PHE A 9 47.48 -11.96 -43.67
CA PHE A 9 46.75 -12.94 -42.86
C PHE A 9 47.24 -12.91 -41.42
N THR A 10 46.76 -11.96 -40.62
CA THR A 10 46.84 -12.11 -39.17
C THR A 10 45.99 -13.32 -38.79
N GLU A 11 46.58 -14.26 -38.06
CA GLU A 11 45.86 -15.44 -37.55
C GLU A 11 44.76 -15.01 -36.56
N PRO A 12 43.65 -15.76 -36.48
CA PRO A 12 42.61 -15.51 -35.49
C PRO A 12 43.22 -15.52 -34.09
N LYS A 13 42.93 -14.47 -33.30
CA LYS A 13 43.46 -14.32 -31.95
C LYS A 13 42.35 -14.29 -30.93
N LEU A 14 42.39 -15.26 -30.02
CA LEU A 14 41.56 -15.32 -28.82
C LEU A 14 42.36 -14.78 -27.64
N SER A 15 41.75 -14.00 -26.77
CA SER A 15 42.42 -13.49 -25.57
C SER A 15 41.46 -13.45 -24.41
N LEU A 16 41.77 -14.20 -23.36
CA LEU A 16 41.03 -14.22 -22.10
C LEU A 16 41.93 -13.60 -21.04
N LYS A 17 41.38 -12.65 -20.27
CA LYS A 17 42.00 -12.12 -19.06
C LYS A 17 41.15 -12.50 -17.86
N LEU A 18 41.79 -13.11 -16.87
CA LEU A 18 41.22 -13.44 -15.57
C LEU A 18 42.05 -12.75 -14.48
N SER A 19 41.52 -12.69 -13.27
CA SER A 19 42.23 -12.17 -12.09
C SER A 19 43.26 -13.20 -11.56
N THR A 20 44.21 -13.58 -12.41
CA THR A 20 45.31 -14.51 -12.14
C THR A 20 46.52 -14.11 -13.00
N ASP A 21 47.71 -14.50 -12.56
CA ASP A 21 48.99 -14.39 -13.26
C ASP A 21 49.31 -15.63 -14.12
N ALA A 22 48.43 -16.64 -14.12
CA ALA A 22 48.58 -17.83 -14.96
C ALA A 22 48.60 -17.50 -16.46
N ASP A 23 49.38 -18.26 -17.23
CA ASP A 23 49.32 -18.23 -18.69
C ASP A 23 47.99 -18.85 -19.17
N ILE A 24 47.34 -18.21 -20.15
CA ILE A 24 46.02 -18.62 -20.63
C ILE A 24 46.06 -18.74 -22.15
N ASP A 25 45.85 -19.96 -22.65
CA ASP A 25 45.67 -20.24 -24.08
C ASP A 25 44.26 -20.79 -24.32
N VAL A 26 43.37 -19.95 -24.87
CA VAL A 26 41.96 -20.29 -25.10
C VAL A 26 41.85 -21.29 -26.23
N ARG A 27 41.25 -22.45 -25.98
CA ARG A 27 41.04 -23.52 -26.95
C ARG A 27 39.66 -23.51 -27.59
N HIS A 28 38.62 -23.23 -26.82
CA HIS A 28 37.24 -23.20 -27.30
C HIS A 28 36.45 -22.07 -26.65
N PHE A 29 35.49 -21.50 -27.37
CA PHE A 29 34.55 -20.54 -26.82
C PHE A 29 33.14 -20.78 -27.33
N SER A 30 32.16 -20.44 -26.49
CA SER A 30 30.74 -20.31 -26.86
C SER A 30 30.15 -19.09 -26.17
N VAL A 31 29.75 -18.11 -26.97
CA VAL A 31 29.11 -16.86 -26.56
C VAL A 31 27.63 -16.96 -26.90
N ARG A 32 26.78 -16.72 -25.89
CA ARG A 32 25.33 -16.54 -26.07
C ARG A 32 24.95 -15.15 -25.58
N GLU A 33 24.30 -14.38 -26.43
CA GLU A 33 23.80 -13.05 -26.10
C GLU A 33 22.35 -12.91 -26.58
N ALA A 34 21.54 -12.17 -25.84
CA ALA A 34 20.21 -11.77 -26.30
C ALA A 34 19.78 -10.44 -25.68
N VAL A 35 18.91 -9.71 -26.37
CA VAL A 35 18.24 -8.52 -25.85
C VAL A 35 17.43 -8.92 -24.62
N SER A 36 17.49 -8.10 -23.58
CA SER A 36 16.88 -8.31 -22.28
C SER A 36 17.26 -9.64 -21.62
N SER A 37 18.47 -10.14 -21.87
CA SER A 37 19.03 -11.34 -21.26
C SER A 37 20.49 -11.13 -20.88
N LEU A 38 20.95 -11.83 -19.85
CA LEU A 38 22.37 -11.85 -19.49
C LEU A 38 23.16 -12.62 -20.55
N PHE A 39 24.25 -12.07 -21.06
CA PHE A 39 25.15 -12.86 -21.90
C PHE A 39 25.87 -13.92 -21.06
N SER A 40 26.23 -15.03 -21.69
CA SER A 40 27.05 -16.08 -21.09
C SER A 40 28.12 -16.52 -22.07
N ILE A 41 29.37 -16.56 -21.62
CA ILE A 41 30.52 -16.93 -22.42
C ILE A 41 31.23 -18.08 -21.73
N HIS A 42 31.13 -19.26 -22.32
CA HIS A 42 31.83 -20.45 -21.87
C HIS A 42 33.16 -20.55 -22.61
N LEU A 43 34.26 -20.62 -21.87
CA LEU A 43 35.62 -20.64 -22.40
C LEU A 43 36.34 -21.85 -21.86
N GLN A 44 36.98 -22.60 -22.74
CA GLN A 44 37.95 -23.62 -22.36
C GLN A 44 39.34 -23.11 -22.69
N PHE A 45 40.26 -23.19 -21.75
CA PHE A 45 41.64 -22.77 -21.93
C PHE A 45 42.61 -23.75 -21.28
N VAL A 46 43.86 -23.73 -21.75
CA VAL A 46 44.95 -24.47 -21.12
C VAL A 46 45.92 -23.49 -20.47
N SER A 47 46.56 -23.94 -19.39
CA SER A 47 47.58 -23.20 -18.66
C SER A 47 48.70 -24.15 -18.25
N SER A 48 49.94 -23.66 -18.19
CA SER A 48 51.04 -24.35 -17.54
C SER A 48 50.89 -24.40 -16.01
N ARG A 49 49.98 -23.59 -15.45
CA ARG A 49 49.64 -23.59 -14.03
C ARG A 49 48.57 -24.63 -13.72
N THR A 50 48.91 -25.62 -12.90
CA THR A 50 48.01 -26.72 -12.51
C THR A 50 47.15 -26.44 -11.28
N ASP A 51 47.39 -25.31 -10.62
CA ASP A 51 46.83 -24.94 -9.31
C ASP A 51 46.27 -23.50 -9.31
N ILE A 52 45.62 -23.07 -10.40
CA ILE A 52 45.00 -21.73 -10.47
C ILE A 52 44.08 -21.54 -9.25
N ASP A 53 44.32 -20.47 -8.48
CA ASP A 53 43.50 -20.13 -7.32
C ASP A 53 42.09 -19.71 -7.76
N PHE A 54 41.11 -20.59 -7.55
CA PHE A 54 39.73 -20.36 -7.93
C PHE A 54 39.09 -19.23 -7.13
N ASP A 55 39.43 -19.07 -5.85
CA ASP A 55 38.88 -17.99 -5.01
C ASP A 55 39.40 -16.61 -5.47
N GLY A 56 40.62 -16.58 -6.02
CA GLY A 56 41.20 -15.41 -6.65
C GLY A 56 40.53 -15.01 -7.98
N VAL A 57 39.88 -15.95 -8.67
CA VAL A 57 39.22 -15.72 -9.97
C VAL A 57 37.72 -15.51 -9.85
N ILE A 58 37.03 -16.30 -9.01
CA ILE A 58 35.57 -16.32 -8.94
C ILE A 58 35.01 -14.97 -8.47
N GLY A 59 33.97 -14.49 -9.14
CA GLY A 59 33.35 -13.19 -8.87
C GLY A 59 34.22 -11.97 -9.21
N ARG A 60 35.46 -12.15 -9.68
CA ARG A 60 36.36 -11.07 -10.11
C ARG A 60 36.16 -10.74 -11.59
N GLU A 61 36.74 -9.60 -11.97
CA GLU A 61 36.69 -9.12 -13.35
C GLU A 61 37.33 -10.13 -14.31
N ALA A 62 36.64 -10.36 -15.41
CA ALA A 62 37.10 -11.19 -16.50
C ALA A 62 36.75 -10.54 -17.83
N SER A 63 37.60 -10.70 -18.83
CA SER A 63 37.34 -10.21 -20.18
C SER A 63 37.76 -11.21 -21.24
N PHE A 64 37.00 -11.25 -22.32
CA PHE A 64 37.26 -12.09 -23.47
C PHE A 64 37.28 -11.23 -24.73
N LYS A 65 38.27 -11.44 -25.59
CA LYS A 65 38.43 -10.74 -26.86
C LYS A 65 38.62 -11.76 -27.98
N VAL A 66 37.87 -11.57 -29.06
CA VAL A 66 37.97 -12.34 -30.29
C VAL A 66 38.36 -11.40 -31.43
N ASN A 67 39.45 -11.72 -32.11
CA ASN A 67 39.89 -11.03 -33.31
C ASN A 67 40.00 -12.05 -34.46
N ARG A 68 39.25 -11.83 -35.54
CA ARG A 68 39.24 -12.71 -36.72
C ARG A 68 40.54 -12.67 -37.51
N GLY A 69 41.33 -11.61 -37.35
CA GLY A 69 42.43 -11.31 -38.25
C GLY A 69 41.95 -10.69 -39.57
N GLY A 70 42.85 -9.98 -40.24
CA GLY A 70 42.56 -9.12 -41.39
C GLY A 70 42.49 -7.63 -41.02
N THR A 71 42.76 -6.76 -42.00
CA THR A 71 42.98 -5.31 -41.81
C THR A 71 41.71 -4.50 -41.52
N PHE A 72 40.52 -5.10 -41.59
CA PHE A 72 39.23 -4.40 -41.57
C PHE A 72 38.14 -5.07 -40.71
N THR A 73 38.50 -5.96 -39.79
CA THR A 73 37.52 -6.57 -38.87
C THR A 73 37.67 -6.00 -37.47
N GLU A 74 36.61 -5.41 -36.93
CA GLU A 74 36.61 -4.93 -35.55
C GLU A 74 36.61 -6.13 -34.59
N PRO A 75 37.49 -6.16 -33.58
CA PRO A 75 37.48 -7.22 -32.59
C PRO A 75 36.22 -7.13 -31.74
N ARG A 76 35.70 -8.29 -31.31
CA ARG A 76 34.65 -8.32 -30.29
C ARG A 76 35.27 -8.50 -28.92
N MET A 77 34.77 -7.73 -27.97
CA MET A 77 35.29 -7.74 -26.61
C MET A 77 34.15 -7.68 -25.60
N TRP A 78 34.23 -8.56 -24.62
CA TRP A 78 33.32 -8.66 -23.50
C TRP A 78 34.11 -8.49 -22.22
N SER A 79 33.50 -7.85 -21.24
CA SER A 79 34.00 -7.73 -19.89
C SER A 79 32.84 -7.88 -18.91
N GLY A 80 33.15 -8.44 -17.75
CA GLY A 80 32.16 -8.85 -16.78
C GLY A 80 32.84 -9.57 -15.62
N VAL A 81 32.20 -10.61 -15.10
CA VAL A 81 32.71 -11.38 -13.97
C VAL A 81 32.80 -12.87 -14.29
N ALA A 82 33.77 -13.56 -13.69
CA ALA A 82 33.82 -15.02 -13.72
C ALA A 82 32.77 -15.59 -12.74
N SER A 83 31.74 -16.24 -13.27
CA SER A 83 30.66 -16.86 -12.47
C SER A 83 30.90 -18.32 -12.10
N ASN A 84 31.80 -18.98 -12.81
CA ASN A 84 32.20 -20.36 -12.60
C ASN A 84 33.61 -20.58 -13.15
N ILE A 85 34.42 -21.40 -12.48
CA ILE A 85 35.70 -21.90 -12.98
C ILE A 85 35.86 -23.36 -12.54
N GLU A 86 36.33 -24.21 -13.45
CA GLU A 86 36.51 -25.65 -13.24
C GLU A 86 37.84 -26.09 -13.85
N GLN A 87 38.55 -27.01 -13.19
CA GLN A 87 39.66 -27.77 -13.78
C GLN A 87 39.08 -29.08 -14.30
N ILE A 88 39.19 -29.32 -15.60
CA ILE A 88 38.54 -30.45 -16.26
C ILE A 88 39.51 -31.56 -16.66
N ASP A 89 40.80 -31.25 -16.78
CA ASP A 89 41.84 -32.21 -17.12
C ASP A 89 43.22 -31.73 -16.65
N ILE A 90 44.12 -32.67 -16.37
CA ILE A 90 45.52 -32.40 -16.02
C ILE A 90 46.41 -33.46 -16.66
N GLU A 91 47.40 -33.02 -17.45
CA GLU A 91 48.35 -33.92 -18.08
C GLU A 91 49.42 -34.40 -17.09
N ASP A 92 49.62 -35.71 -17.00
CA ASP A 92 50.62 -36.37 -16.13
C ASP A 92 52.06 -36.23 -16.68
N THR A 93 52.61 -35.02 -16.66
CA THR A 93 53.99 -34.72 -17.05
C THR A 93 54.69 -33.77 -16.08
N GLU A 94 56.03 -33.74 -16.04
CA GLU A 94 56.85 -32.93 -15.10
C GLU A 94 56.59 -31.40 -15.17
N LYS A 95 55.85 -30.91 -16.18
CA LYS A 95 55.42 -29.50 -16.34
C LYS A 95 53.90 -29.35 -16.56
N GLY A 96 53.11 -30.38 -16.22
CA GLY A 96 51.72 -30.64 -16.66
C GLY A 96 50.90 -29.45 -17.15
N LEU A 97 50.41 -29.53 -18.39
CA LEU A 97 49.36 -28.62 -18.86
C LEU A 97 48.04 -29.01 -18.18
N SER A 98 47.34 -28.01 -17.66
CA SER A 98 46.02 -28.18 -17.07
C SER A 98 44.97 -27.49 -17.94
N THR A 99 43.85 -28.18 -18.17
CA THR A 99 42.71 -27.65 -18.92
C THR A 99 41.66 -27.16 -17.95
N TYR A 100 41.22 -25.92 -18.16
CA TYR A 100 40.20 -25.27 -17.36
C TYR A 100 39.02 -24.83 -18.22
N GLN A 101 37.86 -24.72 -17.59
CA GLN A 101 36.69 -24.04 -18.13
C GLN A 101 36.30 -22.87 -17.23
N VAL A 102 35.94 -21.74 -17.84
CA VAL A 102 35.44 -20.56 -17.12
C VAL A 102 34.18 -20.03 -17.80
N THR A 103 33.22 -19.58 -16.99
CA THR A 103 32.00 -18.91 -17.49
C THR A 103 32.04 -17.42 -17.15
N LEU A 104 32.18 -16.59 -18.17
CA LEU A 104 32.14 -15.14 -18.11
C LEU A 104 30.70 -14.64 -18.36
N VAL A 105 30.20 -13.81 -17.45
CA VAL A 105 28.85 -13.22 -17.46
C VAL A 105 28.93 -11.70 -17.24
N PRO A 106 27.92 -10.89 -17.61
CA PRO A 106 27.95 -9.45 -17.33
C PRO A 106 27.97 -9.19 -15.82
N LYS A 107 28.53 -8.04 -15.41
CA LYS A 107 28.52 -7.61 -13.99
C LYS A 107 27.11 -7.61 -13.38
N ILE A 108 26.09 -7.30 -14.18
CA ILE A 108 24.69 -7.30 -13.71
C ILE A 108 24.16 -8.70 -13.33
N TRP A 109 24.88 -9.78 -13.66
CA TRP A 109 24.55 -11.13 -13.18
C TRP A 109 24.59 -11.23 -11.65
N LEU A 110 25.42 -10.43 -10.97
CA LEU A 110 25.49 -10.40 -9.51
C LEU A 110 24.14 -10.03 -8.86
N LEU A 111 23.29 -9.27 -9.56
CA LEU A 111 21.93 -8.91 -9.10
C LEU A 111 21.01 -10.13 -8.97
N THR A 112 21.35 -11.27 -9.61
CA THR A 112 20.61 -12.53 -9.45
C THR A 112 20.87 -13.19 -8.09
N GLN A 113 21.98 -12.84 -7.44
CA GLN A 113 22.46 -13.46 -6.20
C GLN A 113 21.86 -12.82 -4.95
N ARG A 114 21.42 -11.56 -5.02
CA ARG A 114 20.79 -10.84 -3.90
C ARG A 114 19.26 -10.84 -4.04
N ARG A 115 18.56 -11.32 -3.01
CA ARG A 115 17.10 -11.20 -2.85
C ARG A 115 16.77 -10.20 -1.75
N ASN A 116 15.72 -9.42 -1.92
CA ASN A 116 15.40 -8.33 -0.99
C ASN A 116 13.90 -8.10 -0.80
N TYR A 117 13.58 -7.31 0.23
CA TYR A 117 12.27 -6.76 0.55
C TYR A 117 12.42 -5.26 0.73
N ARG A 118 11.79 -4.47 -0.15
CA ARG A 118 11.86 -2.99 -0.11
C ARG A 118 10.79 -2.37 -0.99
N MET A 119 10.56 -1.08 -0.82
CA MET A 119 9.53 -0.36 -1.55
C MET A 119 10.06 0.95 -2.14
N PHE A 120 9.58 1.28 -3.32
CA PHE A 120 9.88 2.49 -4.06
C PHE A 120 8.60 3.30 -4.19
N GLN A 121 8.68 4.57 -3.80
CA GLN A 121 7.51 5.46 -3.77
C GLN A 121 7.74 6.67 -4.67
N GLN A 122 6.68 7.14 -5.34
CA GLN A 122 6.70 8.36 -6.17
C GLN A 122 7.85 8.41 -7.18
N THR A 123 8.09 7.29 -7.86
CA THR A 123 9.19 7.16 -8.82
C THR A 123 8.77 6.24 -9.96
N SER A 124 9.29 6.49 -11.16
CA SER A 124 8.99 5.70 -12.36
C SER A 124 9.88 4.46 -12.47
N GLU A 125 9.43 3.45 -13.21
CA GLU A 125 10.15 2.20 -13.42
C GLU A 125 11.63 2.38 -13.84
N PRO A 126 12.00 3.21 -14.83
CA PRO A 126 13.41 3.39 -15.19
C PRO A 126 14.22 4.09 -14.08
N LYS A 127 13.63 5.02 -13.33
CA LYS A 127 14.31 5.66 -12.19
C LYS A 127 14.59 4.67 -11.06
N ILE A 128 13.66 3.74 -10.80
CA ILE A 128 13.84 2.62 -9.87
C ILE A 128 15.03 1.77 -10.30
N VAL A 129 15.08 1.39 -11.59
CA VAL A 129 16.18 0.58 -12.16
C VAL A 129 17.53 1.27 -12.01
N ILE A 130 17.61 2.57 -12.31
CA ILE A 130 18.85 3.35 -12.16
C ILE A 130 19.29 3.40 -10.69
N ALA A 131 18.37 3.65 -9.76
CA ALA A 131 18.67 3.67 -8.33
C ALA A 131 19.20 2.31 -7.83
N LEU A 132 18.58 1.21 -8.28
CA LEU A 132 19.01 -0.14 -7.96
C LEU A 132 20.40 -0.44 -8.53
N LEU A 133 20.67 -0.11 -9.80
CA LEU A 133 21.97 -0.36 -10.44
C LEU A 133 23.10 0.44 -9.78
N LYS A 134 22.81 1.64 -9.28
CA LYS A 134 23.78 2.48 -8.57
C LYS A 134 24.33 1.79 -7.31
N GLU A 135 23.51 1.03 -6.58
CA GLU A 135 23.96 0.25 -5.42
C GLU A 135 25.03 -0.79 -5.77
N TRP A 136 25.05 -1.24 -7.02
CA TRP A 136 26.01 -2.21 -7.55
C TRP A 136 27.19 -1.54 -8.27
N GLY A 137 27.27 -0.21 -8.25
CA GLY A 137 28.29 0.55 -8.98
C GLY A 137 28.21 0.31 -10.48
N ILE A 138 27.00 0.32 -11.03
CA ILE A 138 26.72 0.15 -12.46
C ILE A 138 25.95 1.37 -12.95
N GLU A 139 26.50 2.06 -13.94
CA GLU A 139 25.85 3.19 -14.60
C GLU A 139 25.45 2.78 -16.03
N PRO A 140 24.14 2.66 -16.33
CA PRO A 140 23.70 2.32 -17.68
C PRO A 140 23.82 3.50 -18.65
N GLU A 141 24.09 3.22 -19.91
CA GLU A 141 23.86 4.16 -21.02
C GLU A 141 22.35 4.24 -21.29
N LEU A 142 21.82 5.46 -21.41
CA LEU A 142 20.38 5.70 -21.58
C LEU A 142 20.08 6.13 -23.03
N GLU A 143 19.39 5.27 -23.76
CA GLU A 143 18.79 5.59 -25.06
C GLU A 143 17.28 5.86 -24.93
N ILE A 144 16.81 6.16 -23.72
CA ILE A 144 15.44 6.48 -23.37
C ILE A 144 15.33 7.95 -22.92
N ASP A 145 14.14 8.53 -23.04
CA ASP A 145 13.81 9.79 -22.38
C ASP A 145 13.09 9.52 -21.06
N LEU A 146 13.74 9.83 -19.93
CA LEU A 146 13.17 9.63 -18.59
C LEU A 146 11.88 10.45 -18.36
N GLY A 147 11.70 11.58 -19.06
CA GLY A 147 10.50 12.42 -18.95
C GLY A 147 9.23 11.77 -19.51
N THR A 148 9.38 10.76 -20.38
CA THR A 148 8.28 10.00 -20.97
C THR A 148 7.60 9.05 -19.97
N TYR A 149 8.29 8.68 -18.88
CA TYR A 149 7.84 7.68 -17.92
C TYR A 149 7.30 8.32 -16.63
N LYS A 150 5.97 8.34 -16.48
CA LYS A 150 5.31 8.91 -15.30
C LYS A 150 5.60 8.11 -14.03
N ASP A 151 5.72 8.81 -12.91
CA ASP A 151 5.99 8.21 -11.62
C ASP A 151 4.83 7.32 -11.13
N ARG A 152 5.19 6.24 -10.43
CA ARG A 152 4.26 5.33 -9.74
C ARG A 152 4.14 5.70 -8.28
N ARG A 153 2.99 5.38 -7.66
CA ARG A 153 2.80 5.51 -6.21
C ARG A 153 3.78 4.72 -5.40
N TYR A 154 3.88 3.46 -5.78
CA TYR A 154 4.24 2.40 -4.87
C TYR A 154 4.57 1.19 -5.73
N ARG A 155 5.81 0.73 -5.60
CA ARG A 155 6.34 -0.48 -6.23
C ARG A 155 7.16 -1.22 -5.19
N VAL A 156 6.88 -2.49 -4.97
CA VAL A 156 7.52 -3.29 -3.93
C VAL A 156 8.36 -4.37 -4.57
N GLN A 157 9.64 -4.46 -4.22
CA GLN A 157 10.43 -5.67 -4.42
C GLN A 157 10.11 -6.61 -3.27
N TYR A 158 9.45 -7.74 -3.55
CA TYR A 158 8.98 -8.68 -2.52
C TYR A 158 9.52 -10.07 -2.80
N ALA A 159 10.40 -10.57 -1.92
CA ALA A 159 10.97 -11.91 -1.98
C ALA A 159 11.64 -12.28 -3.33
N GLU A 160 12.07 -11.31 -4.13
CA GLU A 160 12.62 -11.52 -5.47
C GLU A 160 14.05 -10.98 -5.58
N SER A 161 14.82 -11.48 -6.55
CA SER A 161 16.17 -10.99 -6.79
C SER A 161 16.15 -9.56 -7.35
N ASP A 162 17.24 -8.83 -7.18
CA ASP A 162 17.38 -7.50 -7.77
C ASP A 162 17.27 -7.55 -9.29
N PHE A 163 17.79 -8.61 -9.91
CA PHE A 163 17.70 -8.80 -11.36
C PHE A 163 16.26 -9.05 -11.80
N ALA A 164 15.50 -9.88 -11.08
CA ALA A 164 14.08 -10.10 -11.37
C ALA A 164 13.27 -8.81 -11.22
N PHE A 165 13.50 -8.07 -10.13
CA PHE A 165 12.83 -6.78 -9.90
C PHE A 165 13.14 -5.77 -11.01
N MET A 166 14.42 -5.62 -11.36
CA MET A 166 14.86 -4.77 -12.48
C MET A 166 14.18 -5.20 -13.80
N SER A 167 14.22 -6.49 -14.11
CA SER A 167 13.69 -7.03 -15.37
C SER A 167 12.19 -6.75 -15.50
N ARG A 168 11.39 -7.01 -14.46
CA ARG A 168 9.94 -6.72 -14.53
C ARG A 168 9.62 -5.22 -14.56
N MET A 169 10.44 -4.36 -13.97
CA MET A 169 10.29 -2.90 -14.11
C MET A 169 10.52 -2.46 -15.56
N LEU A 170 11.58 -2.95 -16.20
CA LEU A 170 11.88 -2.67 -17.60
C LEU A 170 10.81 -3.25 -18.53
N GLU A 171 10.36 -4.48 -18.30
CA GLU A 171 9.25 -5.12 -19.01
C GLU A 171 7.94 -4.32 -18.89
N ASP A 172 7.62 -3.83 -17.68
CA ASP A 172 6.43 -3.02 -17.43
C ASP A 172 6.48 -1.66 -18.13
N ALA A 173 7.66 -1.05 -18.23
CA ALA A 173 7.91 0.19 -18.94
C ALA A 173 7.95 0.00 -20.48
N GLY A 174 8.21 -1.22 -20.95
CA GLY A 174 8.47 -1.53 -22.35
C GLY A 174 9.89 -1.17 -22.79
N ILE A 175 10.84 -1.14 -21.85
CA ILE A 175 12.25 -0.82 -22.08
C ILE A 175 13.03 -2.12 -22.20
N ALA A 176 13.79 -2.27 -23.29
CA ALA A 176 14.74 -3.36 -23.45
C ALA A 176 16.10 -2.97 -22.89
N PHE A 177 16.91 -3.96 -22.54
CA PHE A 177 18.33 -3.74 -22.25
C PHE A 177 19.22 -4.61 -23.13
N TYR A 178 20.43 -4.16 -23.42
CA TYR A 178 21.44 -4.95 -24.13
C TYR A 178 22.83 -4.52 -23.69
N PHE A 179 23.86 -5.18 -24.21
CA PHE A 179 25.25 -4.94 -23.84
C PHE A 179 26.03 -4.38 -25.01
N LYS A 180 26.45 -3.11 -24.88
CA LYS A 180 27.39 -2.48 -25.80
C LYS A 180 28.78 -2.95 -25.45
N GLN A 181 29.37 -3.70 -26.36
CA GLN A 181 30.71 -4.27 -26.21
C GLN A 181 31.78 -3.20 -26.08
N GLY A 182 32.85 -3.55 -25.38
CA GLY A 182 34.01 -2.67 -25.25
C GLY A 182 34.72 -2.46 -26.59
N THR A 183 35.31 -1.28 -26.76
CA THR A 183 36.22 -0.95 -27.87
C THR A 183 37.67 -0.99 -27.38
N PRO A 184 38.68 -1.02 -28.26
CA PRO A 184 40.08 -0.94 -27.85
C PRO A 184 40.39 0.25 -26.91
N ASP A 185 39.71 1.38 -27.09
CA ASP A 185 39.86 2.59 -26.26
C ASP A 185 39.00 2.60 -25.00
N ALA A 186 37.92 1.81 -24.97
CA ALA A 186 36.99 1.69 -23.85
C ALA A 186 36.59 0.22 -23.67
N PRO A 187 37.42 -0.59 -22.97
CA PRO A 187 37.28 -2.06 -22.97
C PRO A 187 36.10 -2.59 -22.14
N GLU A 188 35.39 -1.71 -21.43
CA GLU A 188 34.25 -2.08 -20.60
C GLU A 188 32.99 -2.36 -21.45
N THR A 189 32.29 -3.44 -21.11
CA THR A 189 30.98 -3.76 -21.65
C THR A 189 29.92 -3.00 -20.88
N LYS A 190 29.20 -2.11 -21.57
CA LYS A 190 28.21 -1.23 -20.95
C LYS A 190 26.80 -1.77 -21.11
N LEU A 191 26.03 -1.73 -20.02
CA LEU A 191 24.59 -1.95 -20.06
C LEU A 191 23.93 -0.74 -20.72
N VAL A 192 23.05 -0.97 -21.70
CA VAL A 192 22.27 0.08 -22.37
C VAL A 192 20.80 -0.18 -22.17
N LEU A 193 20.03 0.86 -21.84
CA LEU A 193 18.56 0.82 -21.74
C LEU A 193 17.95 1.57 -22.94
N SER A 194 17.06 0.91 -23.69
CA SER A 194 16.50 1.46 -24.93
C SER A 194 15.04 1.03 -25.13
N ASP A 195 14.20 1.94 -25.62
CA ASP A 195 12.78 1.71 -25.95
C ASP A 195 12.49 1.82 -27.46
N ARG A 196 13.55 1.83 -28.27
CA ARG A 196 13.51 2.11 -29.71
C ARG A 196 14.61 1.39 -30.49
N LEU A 197 14.96 0.17 -30.07
CA LEU A 197 16.02 -0.64 -30.71
C LEU A 197 15.81 -0.84 -32.21
N GLU A 198 14.55 -0.90 -32.65
CA GLU A 198 14.20 -1.04 -34.07
C GLU A 198 14.64 0.15 -34.94
N LYS A 199 15.02 1.27 -34.31
CA LYS A 199 15.49 2.50 -34.97
C LYS A 199 17.00 2.67 -34.90
N ASN A 200 17.74 1.70 -34.36
CA ASN A 200 19.19 1.76 -34.32
C ASN A 200 19.76 1.88 -35.75
N PRO A 201 20.86 2.64 -35.95
CA PRO A 201 21.46 2.82 -37.26
C PRO A 201 21.77 1.47 -37.92
N PRO A 202 21.37 1.26 -39.19
CA PRO A 202 21.60 -0.01 -39.86
C PRO A 202 23.10 -0.21 -40.14
N LYS A 203 23.57 -1.41 -39.81
CA LYS A 203 24.86 -1.94 -40.25
C LYS A 203 24.81 -2.37 -41.71
N LYS A 204 25.98 -2.72 -42.23
CA LYS A 204 26.20 -3.25 -43.58
C LYS A 204 25.20 -4.38 -43.90
N ALA A 205 24.60 -4.32 -45.09
CA ALA A 205 23.74 -5.37 -45.63
C ALA A 205 24.58 -6.61 -45.95
N LEU A 206 24.05 -7.79 -45.62
CA LEU A 206 24.71 -9.06 -45.83
C LEU A 206 24.23 -9.69 -47.14
N PRO A 207 25.10 -9.91 -48.15
CA PRO A 207 24.72 -10.68 -49.31
C PRO A 207 24.35 -12.12 -48.92
N TYR A 208 23.24 -12.61 -49.45
CA TYR A 208 22.82 -13.98 -49.28
C TYR A 208 23.67 -14.95 -50.10
N VAL A 209 24.10 -16.04 -49.48
CA VAL A 209 24.84 -17.13 -50.13
C VAL A 209 24.20 -18.47 -49.75
N ASN A 210 23.72 -19.23 -50.74
CA ASN A 210 23.04 -20.51 -50.54
C ASN A 210 23.98 -21.62 -50.01
N ARG A 211 25.22 -21.69 -50.52
CA ARG A 211 26.26 -22.60 -50.03
C ARG A 211 27.51 -21.81 -49.68
N ALA A 212 27.83 -21.71 -48.40
CA ALA A 212 29.06 -21.09 -47.93
C ALA A 212 30.27 -21.87 -48.45
N MET A 213 31.00 -21.29 -49.41
CA MET A 213 32.42 -21.61 -49.55
C MET A 213 33.15 -20.61 -48.65
N ASN A 214 33.84 -21.10 -47.61
CA ASN A 214 34.60 -20.31 -46.61
C ASN A 214 35.75 -19.45 -47.20
N LYS A 215 35.77 -19.20 -48.51
CA LYS A 215 36.83 -18.48 -49.24
C LYS A 215 36.38 -17.16 -49.86
N LYS A 216 35.16 -16.68 -49.61
CA LYS A 216 34.77 -15.32 -50.05
C LYS A 216 35.29 -14.27 -49.06
N PRO A 217 36.02 -13.23 -49.51
CA PRO A 217 36.54 -12.16 -48.65
C PRO A 217 35.46 -11.16 -48.20
N VAL A 218 34.18 -11.55 -48.24
CA VAL A 218 33.04 -10.66 -47.98
C VAL A 218 32.17 -11.29 -46.89
N ASP A 219 31.63 -10.45 -46.01
CA ASP A 219 30.60 -10.85 -45.06
C ASP A 219 29.36 -11.36 -45.78
N PHE A 220 28.69 -12.39 -45.27
CA PHE A 220 27.51 -12.98 -45.89
C PHE A 220 26.50 -13.49 -44.87
N ALA A 221 25.26 -13.70 -45.33
CA ALA A 221 24.24 -14.49 -44.64
C ALA A 221 24.00 -15.79 -45.40
N THR A 222 23.87 -16.90 -44.69
CA THR A 222 23.57 -18.24 -45.22
C THR A 222 22.62 -18.96 -44.26
N GLU A 223 22.13 -20.15 -44.64
CA GLU A 223 21.23 -20.96 -43.80
C GLU A 223 20.05 -20.15 -43.25
N VAL A 224 19.48 -19.27 -44.08
CA VAL A 224 18.39 -18.35 -43.69
C VAL A 224 17.09 -19.13 -43.49
N GLN A 225 16.48 -18.98 -42.32
CA GLN A 225 15.22 -19.59 -41.93
C GLN A 225 14.22 -18.50 -41.53
N LEU A 226 13.02 -18.57 -42.09
CA LEU A 226 11.95 -17.61 -41.79
C LEU A 226 10.76 -18.37 -41.19
N THR A 227 10.35 -18.00 -39.98
CA THR A 227 9.26 -18.62 -39.23
C THR A 227 8.11 -17.62 -39.04
N ARG A 228 6.87 -18.11 -39.17
CA ARG A 228 5.65 -17.39 -38.78
C ARG A 228 4.81 -18.23 -37.82
N GLN A 229 4.32 -17.62 -36.74
CA GLN A 229 3.50 -18.27 -35.73
C GLN A 229 2.25 -17.45 -35.44
N VAL A 230 1.13 -18.13 -35.19
CA VAL A 230 -0.11 -17.47 -34.73
C VAL A 230 0.13 -16.85 -33.35
N ARG A 231 -0.23 -15.58 -33.20
CA ARG A 231 -0.17 -14.87 -31.91
C ARG A 231 -1.50 -14.14 -31.65
N PRO A 232 -1.85 -13.89 -30.37
CA PRO A 232 -2.98 -13.05 -30.03
C PRO A 232 -2.93 -11.70 -30.77
N GLY A 233 -4.03 -11.34 -31.41
CA GLY A 233 -4.18 -10.07 -32.12
C GLY A 233 -4.86 -8.99 -31.27
N VAL A 234 -5.44 -9.35 -30.13
CA VAL A 234 -6.07 -8.39 -29.21
C VAL A 234 -5.50 -8.55 -27.80
N TYR A 235 -5.16 -7.42 -27.17
CA TYR A 235 -4.79 -7.37 -25.76
C TYR A 235 -5.70 -6.35 -25.08
N THR A 236 -6.40 -6.79 -24.04
CA THR A 236 -7.34 -5.95 -23.29
C THR A 236 -6.98 -5.99 -21.81
N GLN A 237 -6.95 -4.83 -21.17
CA GLN A 237 -6.67 -4.70 -19.74
C GLN A 237 -7.77 -3.87 -19.07
N ARG A 238 -8.38 -4.44 -18.03
CA ARG A 238 -9.32 -3.78 -17.14
C ARG A 238 -8.67 -3.49 -15.80
N ASP A 239 -9.06 -2.37 -15.24
CA ASP A 239 -8.53 -1.84 -13.98
C ASP A 239 -9.70 -1.50 -13.02
N HIS A 240 -9.38 -1.15 -11.78
CA HIS A 240 -10.29 -0.58 -10.79
C HIS A 240 -9.61 0.56 -10.01
N ASP A 241 -10.26 1.72 -10.00
CA ASP A 241 -9.90 2.89 -9.19
C ASP A 241 -11.10 3.26 -8.30
N TYR A 242 -10.91 3.19 -6.98
CA TYR A 242 -11.96 3.47 -6.00
C TYR A 242 -12.43 4.94 -6.01
N ARG A 243 -11.66 5.85 -6.63
CA ARG A 243 -12.06 7.26 -6.81
C ARG A 243 -13.05 7.46 -7.96
N ARG A 244 -13.26 6.45 -8.80
CA ARG A 244 -14.17 6.51 -9.94
C ARG A 244 -15.51 5.86 -9.60
N ALA A 245 -16.57 6.33 -10.25
CA ALA A 245 -17.87 5.68 -10.16
C ALA A 245 -17.78 4.20 -10.61
N PRO A 246 -18.53 3.27 -10.00
CA PRO A 246 -18.46 1.84 -10.33
C PRO A 246 -18.69 1.50 -11.81
N GLY A 247 -19.49 2.32 -12.52
CA GLY A 247 -19.77 2.17 -13.94
C GLY A 247 -18.76 2.84 -14.88
N PHE A 248 -17.73 3.51 -14.36
CA PHE A 248 -16.70 4.14 -15.20
C PHE A 248 -15.94 3.06 -16.00
N PRO A 249 -15.87 3.16 -17.34
CA PRO A 249 -15.25 2.14 -18.18
C PRO A 249 -13.72 2.21 -18.08
N LEU A 250 -13.18 1.70 -16.98
CA LEU A 250 -11.74 1.67 -16.74
C LEU A 250 -11.10 0.47 -17.44
N ILE A 251 -11.00 0.57 -18.76
CA ILE A 251 -10.56 -0.48 -19.67
C ILE A 251 -9.80 0.12 -20.86
N ALA A 252 -8.75 -0.55 -21.32
CA ALA A 252 -8.06 -0.22 -22.56
C ALA A 252 -7.83 -1.49 -23.39
N SER A 253 -7.89 -1.37 -24.72
CA SER A 253 -7.67 -2.47 -25.65
C SER A 253 -6.80 -2.02 -26.82
N ALA A 254 -5.96 -2.92 -27.30
CA ALA A 254 -5.15 -2.75 -28.51
C ALA A 254 -5.39 -3.95 -29.43
N GLN A 255 -5.39 -3.69 -30.74
CA GLN A 255 -5.69 -4.68 -31.77
C GLN A 255 -4.66 -4.62 -32.92
N SER A 256 -4.41 -5.77 -33.55
CA SER A 256 -3.67 -5.91 -34.81
C SER A 256 -4.58 -6.26 -35.99
N ASP A 257 -4.15 -5.93 -37.21
CA ASP A 257 -4.94 -6.03 -38.45
C ASP A 257 -4.97 -7.42 -39.11
N HIS A 258 -4.81 -8.51 -38.35
CA HIS A 258 -4.80 -9.86 -38.92
C HIS A 258 -6.10 -10.62 -38.62
N ASP A 259 -6.67 -11.24 -39.66
CA ASP A 259 -8.00 -11.87 -39.66
C ASP A 259 -8.25 -12.82 -38.48
N ILE A 260 -7.72 -14.05 -38.50
CA ILE A 260 -7.95 -15.03 -37.42
C ILE A 260 -7.36 -14.58 -36.06
N GLU A 261 -6.29 -13.77 -36.08
CA GLU A 261 -5.64 -13.29 -34.85
C GLU A 261 -6.48 -12.24 -34.12
N SER A 262 -7.34 -11.50 -34.84
CA SER A 262 -8.28 -10.55 -34.25
C SER A 262 -9.32 -11.20 -33.34
N MET A 263 -9.57 -12.51 -33.51
CA MET A 263 -10.43 -13.31 -32.63
C MET A 263 -9.70 -13.81 -31.38
N LEU A 264 -8.37 -13.70 -31.33
CA LEU A 264 -7.54 -14.22 -30.25
C LEU A 264 -7.23 -13.10 -29.23
N GLU A 265 -8.19 -12.86 -28.34
CA GLU A 265 -8.04 -11.90 -27.26
C GLU A 265 -7.28 -12.47 -26.05
N ARG A 266 -6.38 -11.65 -25.49
CA ARG A 266 -5.89 -11.80 -24.12
C ARG A 266 -6.48 -10.71 -23.23
N TYR A 267 -7.39 -11.12 -22.36
CA TYR A 267 -8.00 -10.26 -21.36
C TYR A 267 -7.28 -10.37 -20.02
N HIS A 268 -6.94 -9.22 -19.43
CA HIS A 268 -6.30 -9.12 -18.13
C HIS A 268 -7.08 -8.19 -17.20
N TYR A 269 -7.26 -8.60 -15.94
CA TYR A 269 -7.73 -7.73 -14.87
C TYR A 269 -6.55 -7.41 -13.94
N ASN A 270 -6.11 -6.15 -13.95
CA ASN A 270 -4.95 -5.68 -13.20
C ASN A 270 -5.28 -4.34 -12.54
N PRO A 271 -5.86 -4.34 -11.33
CA PRO A 271 -6.38 -3.12 -10.73
C PRO A 271 -5.23 -2.27 -10.15
N GLY A 272 -5.30 -0.95 -10.29
CA GLY A 272 -4.25 0.03 -9.98
C GLY A 272 -3.22 0.25 -11.09
N SER A 273 -3.26 -0.48 -12.20
CA SER A 273 -2.28 -0.41 -13.29
C SER A 273 -2.25 0.92 -14.08
N PHE A 274 -3.38 1.62 -14.14
CA PHE A 274 -3.60 2.88 -14.84
C PHE A 274 -3.47 4.08 -13.90
N LEU A 275 -3.05 3.85 -12.65
CA LEU A 275 -2.76 4.92 -11.70
C LEU A 275 -1.34 5.43 -11.91
N TYR A 276 -1.24 6.72 -12.18
CA TYR A 276 0.02 7.44 -12.38
C TYR A 276 -0.02 8.77 -11.64
N ARG A 277 1.17 9.35 -11.41
CA ARG A 277 1.28 10.74 -10.98
C ARG A 277 0.59 11.68 -11.97
N ALA A 278 -0.17 12.62 -11.44
CA ALA A 278 -0.93 13.60 -12.19
C ALA A 278 -0.71 15.00 -11.62
N ASP A 279 -0.75 16.02 -12.48
CA ASP A 279 -0.62 17.42 -12.07
C ASP A 279 -1.96 18.04 -11.65
N SER A 280 -3.08 17.39 -12.00
CA SER A 280 -4.44 17.85 -11.75
C SER A 280 -5.35 16.72 -11.23
N GLY A 281 -6.53 17.08 -10.72
CA GLY A 281 -7.53 16.17 -10.17
C GLY A 281 -8.16 16.71 -8.89
N ASP A 282 -9.22 16.04 -8.42
CA ASP A 282 -9.98 16.40 -7.21
C ASP A 282 -9.05 16.66 -6.01
N ASP A 283 -9.42 17.59 -5.13
CA ASP A 283 -8.59 17.95 -3.99
C ASP A 283 -8.78 16.98 -2.83
N SER A 284 -7.72 16.20 -2.55
CA SER A 284 -7.58 15.39 -1.34
C SER A 284 -6.20 15.66 -0.73
N PRO A 285 -5.99 16.82 -0.08
CA PRO A 285 -4.67 17.33 0.27
C PRO A 285 -3.85 16.40 1.16
N THR A 286 -4.50 15.67 2.07
CA THR A 286 -3.82 14.71 2.97
C THR A 286 -3.47 13.44 2.22
N ALA A 287 -4.40 12.91 1.42
CA ALA A 287 -4.19 11.76 0.56
C ALA A 287 -3.13 12.00 -0.53
N ASP A 288 -2.96 13.25 -0.96
CA ASP A 288 -2.06 13.71 -2.02
C ASP A 288 -0.83 14.49 -1.47
N ASP A 289 -0.49 14.31 -0.19
CA ASP A 289 0.68 14.93 0.48
C ASP A 289 2.01 14.72 -0.26
N ARG A 290 2.09 13.67 -1.10
CA ARG A 290 3.25 13.35 -1.95
C ARG A 290 2.99 13.48 -3.45
N GLY A 291 1.97 14.24 -3.82
CA GLY A 291 1.55 14.44 -5.20
C GLY A 291 0.30 13.65 -5.55
N LYS A 292 -0.50 14.24 -6.45
CA LYS A 292 -1.76 13.67 -6.90
C LYS A 292 -1.50 12.44 -7.76
N GLN A 293 -2.34 11.44 -7.59
CA GLN A 293 -2.33 10.25 -8.43
C GLN A 293 -3.72 9.88 -8.87
N ARG A 294 -3.89 9.80 -10.18
CA ARG A 294 -5.18 9.65 -10.82
C ARG A 294 -5.07 8.62 -11.92
N THR A 295 -6.23 8.05 -12.24
CA THR A 295 -6.41 7.25 -13.45
C THR A 295 -5.96 8.03 -14.68
N ASP A 296 -5.09 7.44 -15.48
CA ASP A 296 -4.61 7.94 -16.77
C ASP A 296 -4.88 6.89 -17.86
N LEU A 297 -5.91 7.12 -18.67
CA LEU A 297 -6.32 6.19 -19.73
C LEU A 297 -5.35 6.18 -20.91
N ASP A 298 -4.65 7.28 -21.19
CA ASP A 298 -3.68 7.35 -22.28
C ASP A 298 -2.44 6.51 -21.95
N GLN A 299 -2.00 6.56 -20.69
CA GLN A 299 -0.95 5.67 -20.20
C GLN A 299 -1.43 4.21 -20.17
N GLY A 300 -2.69 3.95 -19.80
CA GLY A 300 -3.30 2.62 -19.90
C GLY A 300 -3.31 2.07 -21.32
N ALA A 301 -3.72 2.88 -22.31
CA ALA A 301 -3.72 2.53 -23.72
C ALA A 301 -2.29 2.29 -24.25
N SER A 302 -1.34 3.16 -23.90
CA SER A 302 0.08 3.00 -24.23
C SER A 302 0.65 1.71 -23.64
N GLN A 303 0.33 1.39 -22.38
CA GLN A 303 0.75 0.15 -21.75
C GLN A 303 0.19 -1.06 -22.52
N VAL A 304 -1.11 -1.11 -22.77
CA VAL A 304 -1.77 -2.22 -23.49
C VAL A 304 -1.19 -2.40 -24.90
N GLN A 305 -0.92 -1.31 -25.62
CA GLN A 305 -0.25 -1.34 -26.92
C GLN A 305 1.14 -1.98 -26.83
N LYS A 306 1.96 -1.58 -25.83
CA LYS A 306 3.28 -2.18 -25.60
C LYS A 306 3.19 -3.68 -25.32
N ARG A 307 2.19 -4.13 -24.56
CA ARG A 307 1.97 -5.56 -24.24
C ARG A 307 1.59 -6.36 -25.49
N LEU A 308 0.73 -5.81 -26.36
CA LEU A 308 0.41 -6.43 -27.64
C LEU A 308 1.67 -6.55 -28.52
N GLN A 309 2.42 -5.46 -28.68
CA GLN A 309 3.68 -5.45 -29.44
C GLN A 309 4.66 -6.53 -28.93
N ALA A 310 4.89 -6.59 -27.61
CA ALA A 310 5.75 -7.61 -26.99
C ALA A 310 5.32 -9.05 -27.32
N LYS A 311 4.01 -9.34 -27.33
CA LYS A 311 3.48 -10.67 -27.67
C LYS A 311 3.60 -10.99 -29.17
N ARG A 312 3.49 -9.97 -30.03
CA ARG A 312 3.51 -10.12 -31.48
C ARG A 312 4.92 -10.21 -32.06
N LEU A 313 5.97 -9.80 -31.34
CA LEU A 313 7.34 -9.95 -31.83
C LEU A 313 7.72 -11.39 -32.15
N ALA A 314 7.18 -12.37 -31.43
CA ALA A 314 7.42 -13.79 -31.73
C ALA A 314 6.56 -14.33 -32.89
N ALA A 315 5.75 -13.49 -33.55
CA ALA A 315 4.92 -13.90 -34.69
C ALA A 315 5.75 -14.08 -35.97
N ARG A 316 6.84 -13.31 -36.15
CA ARG A 316 7.74 -13.41 -37.31
C ARG A 316 9.19 -13.43 -36.84
N LEU A 317 9.92 -14.45 -37.25
CA LEU A 317 11.30 -14.70 -36.83
C LEU A 317 12.17 -15.00 -38.04
N CYS A 318 13.31 -14.31 -38.17
CA CYS A 318 14.37 -14.66 -39.11
C CYS A 318 15.58 -15.21 -38.34
N VAL A 319 16.04 -16.42 -38.66
CA VAL A 319 17.29 -16.99 -38.15
C VAL A 319 18.24 -17.14 -39.32
N PHE A 320 19.51 -16.76 -39.17
CA PHE A 320 20.50 -16.94 -40.24
C PHE A 320 21.91 -17.11 -39.67
N ARG A 321 22.73 -17.85 -40.40
CA ARG A 321 24.16 -17.98 -40.11
C ARG A 321 24.94 -16.91 -40.86
N THR A 322 26.00 -16.38 -40.25
CA THR A 322 26.87 -15.37 -40.85
C THR A 322 28.34 -15.61 -40.51
N ASN A 323 29.24 -15.00 -41.26
CA ASN A 323 30.66 -14.84 -40.92
C ASN A 323 30.98 -13.42 -40.40
N MET A 324 30.01 -12.50 -40.37
CA MET A 324 30.17 -11.16 -39.79
C MET A 324 30.14 -11.28 -38.27
N ILE A 325 31.31 -11.46 -37.66
CA ILE A 325 31.40 -11.69 -36.22
C ILE A 325 30.85 -10.52 -35.40
N GLU A 326 30.98 -9.29 -35.90
CA GLU A 326 30.61 -8.01 -35.28
C GLU A 326 29.12 -7.80 -34.99
N LEU A 327 28.25 -8.62 -35.60
CA LEU A 327 26.81 -8.57 -35.35
C LEU A 327 26.50 -9.02 -33.93
N LYS A 328 25.67 -8.27 -33.24
CA LYS A 328 25.29 -8.51 -31.84
C LYS A 328 23.87 -8.06 -31.55
N PRO A 329 23.25 -8.52 -30.45
CA PRO A 329 21.92 -8.06 -30.06
C PRO A 329 21.85 -6.53 -29.95
N GLY A 330 20.82 -5.94 -30.55
CA GLY A 330 20.65 -4.49 -30.68
C GLY A 330 21.08 -3.91 -32.03
N ASP A 331 21.88 -4.63 -32.83
CA ASP A 331 22.24 -4.19 -34.19
C ASP A 331 21.05 -4.33 -35.15
N VAL A 332 20.93 -3.41 -36.10
CA VAL A 332 20.00 -3.53 -37.25
C VAL A 332 20.81 -3.85 -38.50
N THR A 333 20.38 -4.81 -39.31
CA THR A 333 21.02 -5.16 -40.61
C THR A 333 19.95 -5.55 -41.63
N SER A 334 20.33 -5.96 -42.83
CA SER A 334 19.44 -6.52 -43.85
C SER A 334 20.14 -7.64 -44.61
N ILE A 335 19.35 -8.49 -45.26
CA ILE A 335 19.87 -9.56 -46.14
C ILE A 335 19.57 -9.16 -47.58
N ASP A 336 20.62 -9.02 -48.38
CA ASP A 336 20.56 -8.63 -49.79
C ASP A 336 20.61 -9.87 -50.71
N GLY A 337 19.88 -9.83 -51.83
CA GLY A 337 19.83 -10.92 -52.81
C GLY A 337 19.14 -12.21 -52.32
N TYR A 338 18.30 -12.13 -51.28
CA TYR A 338 17.51 -13.28 -50.83
C TYR A 338 16.25 -13.46 -51.71
N PRO A 339 15.90 -14.68 -52.17
CA PRO A 339 14.82 -14.88 -53.14
C PRO A 339 13.40 -14.49 -52.70
N ARG A 340 13.16 -14.33 -51.38
CA ARG A 340 11.84 -13.94 -50.86
C ARG A 340 11.75 -12.43 -50.66
N THR A 341 10.82 -11.79 -51.37
CA THR A 341 10.58 -10.34 -51.34
C THR A 341 10.09 -9.81 -49.98
N ASP A 342 9.50 -10.67 -49.14
CA ASP A 342 9.08 -10.30 -47.78
C ASP A 342 10.24 -10.28 -46.76
N LEU A 343 11.44 -10.65 -47.18
CA LEU A 343 12.69 -10.58 -46.41
C LEU A 343 13.77 -9.74 -47.09
N GLU A 344 13.83 -9.74 -48.43
CA GLU A 344 14.85 -9.06 -49.22
C GLU A 344 14.97 -7.58 -48.85
N ASN A 345 16.18 -7.17 -48.45
CA ASN A 345 16.51 -5.80 -48.03
C ASN A 345 15.59 -5.22 -46.95
N LYS A 346 14.85 -6.07 -46.21
CA LYS A 346 14.09 -5.64 -45.05
C LYS A 346 15.03 -5.45 -43.86
N PRO A 347 14.88 -4.35 -43.10
CA PRO A 347 15.62 -4.15 -41.86
C PRO A 347 15.24 -5.21 -40.82
N LEU A 348 16.26 -5.77 -40.19
CA LEU A 348 16.21 -6.85 -39.22
C LEU A 348 16.98 -6.44 -37.97
N LEU A 349 16.29 -6.34 -36.84
CA LEU A 349 16.88 -6.14 -35.52
C LEU A 349 17.39 -7.48 -35.01
N ILE A 350 18.69 -7.58 -34.75
CA ILE A 350 19.30 -8.74 -34.10
C ILE A 350 18.87 -8.74 -32.63
N ILE A 351 18.22 -9.82 -32.21
CA ILE A 351 17.71 -9.99 -30.84
C ILE A 351 18.47 -11.03 -30.05
N ALA A 352 19.12 -11.99 -30.71
CA ALA A 352 19.97 -12.98 -30.06
C ALA A 352 21.08 -13.45 -31.00
N THR A 353 22.21 -13.86 -30.44
CA THR A 353 23.34 -14.44 -31.16
C THR A 353 23.88 -15.65 -30.41
N ASN A 354 24.30 -16.66 -31.17
CA ASN A 354 25.12 -17.76 -30.67
C ASN A 354 26.40 -17.80 -31.51
N PHE A 355 27.52 -17.49 -30.88
CA PHE A 355 28.82 -17.39 -31.52
C PHE A 355 29.80 -18.33 -30.84
N SER A 356 30.29 -19.33 -31.55
CA SER A 356 31.19 -20.34 -30.99
C SER A 356 32.29 -20.71 -31.96
N GLY A 357 33.36 -21.28 -31.44
CA GLY A 357 34.49 -21.70 -32.26
C GLY A 357 35.70 -22.10 -31.45
N ASP A 358 36.80 -22.36 -32.15
CA ASP A 358 38.07 -22.74 -31.56
C ASP A 358 39.20 -21.77 -31.93
N TRP A 359 40.37 -22.04 -31.38
CA TRP A 359 41.60 -21.27 -31.63
C TRP A 359 42.10 -21.35 -33.08
N LYS A 360 41.63 -22.31 -33.88
CA LYS A 360 42.04 -22.47 -35.29
C LYS A 360 41.26 -21.55 -36.24
N GLY A 361 40.21 -20.87 -35.75
CA GLY A 361 39.36 -20.00 -36.57
C GLY A 361 38.13 -20.69 -37.13
N ASP A 362 37.83 -21.93 -36.70
CA ASP A 362 36.63 -22.67 -37.14
C ASP A 362 35.41 -22.17 -36.35
N TRP A 363 34.85 -21.06 -36.81
CA TRP A 363 33.81 -20.34 -36.08
C TRP A 363 32.42 -20.46 -36.72
N ALA A 364 31.40 -20.52 -35.87
CA ALA A 364 29.99 -20.48 -36.23
C ALA A 364 29.31 -19.31 -35.54
N HIS A 365 28.66 -18.45 -36.31
CA HIS A 365 27.88 -17.33 -35.79
C HIS A 365 26.45 -17.40 -36.34
N MET A 366 25.50 -17.62 -35.44
CA MET A 366 24.07 -17.69 -35.72
C MET A 366 23.38 -16.48 -35.11
N CYS A 367 22.52 -15.82 -35.89
CA CYS A 367 21.76 -14.66 -35.48
C CYS A 367 20.27 -14.97 -35.50
N GLU A 368 19.58 -14.57 -34.43
CA GLU A 368 18.12 -14.46 -34.37
C GLU A 368 17.73 -13.00 -34.55
N ALA A 369 16.79 -12.73 -35.46
CA ALA A 369 16.36 -11.38 -35.78
C ALA A 369 14.84 -11.22 -35.87
N ARG A 370 14.39 -10.00 -35.61
CA ARG A 370 13.00 -9.54 -35.76
C ARG A 370 12.92 -8.46 -36.82
N PHE A 371 11.79 -8.39 -37.51
CA PHE A 371 11.50 -7.29 -38.41
C PHE A 371 11.32 -5.99 -37.61
N THR A 372 11.72 -4.86 -38.19
CA THR A 372 11.59 -3.53 -37.56
C THR A 372 10.32 -2.79 -38.00
N ASP A 373 9.34 -3.51 -38.56
CA ASP A 373 8.05 -2.97 -39.01
C ASP A 373 7.11 -2.62 -37.84
N GLN A 374 7.40 -3.13 -36.64
CA GLN A 374 6.76 -2.75 -35.39
C GLN A 374 7.80 -2.36 -34.33
N PRO A 375 7.45 -1.47 -33.39
CA PRO A 375 8.34 -1.14 -32.27
C PRO A 375 8.74 -2.38 -31.46
N TYR A 376 10.02 -2.50 -31.12
CA TYR A 376 10.49 -3.60 -30.30
C TYR A 376 10.14 -3.36 -28.83
N ARG A 377 9.55 -4.36 -28.17
CA ARG A 377 9.21 -4.36 -26.75
C ARG A 377 9.69 -5.67 -26.12
N PRO A 378 10.34 -5.65 -24.96
CA PRO A 378 10.80 -6.88 -24.32
C PRO A 378 9.63 -7.83 -24.04
N PRO A 379 9.82 -9.14 -24.20
CA PRO A 379 8.81 -10.11 -23.80
C PRO A 379 8.58 -10.06 -22.29
N LEU A 380 7.35 -10.32 -21.87
CA LEU A 380 6.95 -10.35 -20.46
C LEU A 380 7.25 -11.73 -19.88
N LEU A 381 8.48 -11.91 -19.40
CA LEU A 381 9.00 -13.19 -18.92
C LEU A 381 9.08 -13.22 -17.39
N THR A 382 9.36 -12.08 -16.77
CA THR A 382 9.61 -12.03 -15.33
C THR A 382 8.29 -12.02 -14.57
N THR A 383 8.07 -13.05 -13.77
CA THR A 383 6.82 -13.18 -12.99
C THR A 383 6.84 -12.21 -11.82
N LYS A 384 5.77 -11.42 -11.67
CA LYS A 384 5.57 -10.57 -10.49
C LYS A 384 5.38 -11.45 -9.24
N PRO A 385 6.10 -11.19 -8.13
CA PRO A 385 5.90 -11.95 -6.91
C PRO A 385 4.49 -11.75 -6.36
N LYS A 386 4.01 -12.74 -5.59
CA LYS A 386 2.76 -12.67 -4.86
C LYS A 386 3.02 -12.86 -3.37
N VAL A 387 2.27 -12.15 -2.55
CA VAL A 387 2.20 -12.40 -1.10
C VAL A 387 1.27 -13.59 -0.88
N GLU A 388 1.75 -14.57 -0.13
CA GLU A 388 0.96 -15.73 0.27
C GLU A 388 0.42 -15.50 1.69
N GLY A 389 -0.86 -15.19 1.80
CA GLY A 389 -1.52 -14.92 3.08
C GLY A 389 -1.43 -13.46 3.52
N VAL A 390 -1.52 -13.24 4.83
CA VAL A 390 -1.52 -11.91 5.46
C VAL A 390 -0.22 -11.66 6.21
N GLU A 391 0.15 -10.40 6.30
CA GLU A 391 1.30 -9.91 7.06
C GLU A 391 0.82 -9.08 8.27
N SER A 392 1.69 -8.88 9.26
CA SER A 392 1.45 -7.86 10.29
C SER A 392 2.32 -6.63 10.05
N ALA A 393 1.82 -5.47 10.47
CA ALA A 393 2.50 -4.19 10.32
C ALA A 393 2.12 -3.25 11.47
N THR A 394 2.98 -2.29 11.76
CA THR A 394 2.74 -1.28 12.79
C THR A 394 2.32 0.04 12.16
N VAL A 395 1.23 0.65 12.63
CA VAL A 395 0.75 1.94 12.12
C VAL A 395 1.73 3.06 12.47
N VAL A 396 2.02 3.95 11.51
CA VAL A 396 3.01 5.04 11.66
C VAL A 396 2.48 6.38 11.15
N GLY A 397 3.10 7.46 11.60
CA GLY A 397 2.78 8.82 11.20
C GLY A 397 3.84 9.82 11.66
N PRO A 398 3.57 11.13 11.52
CA PRO A 398 4.47 12.19 11.91
C PRO A 398 4.80 12.16 13.40
N ALA A 399 5.98 12.66 13.76
CA ALA A 399 6.36 12.79 15.17
C ALA A 399 5.40 13.73 15.92
N GLY A 400 4.96 13.31 17.11
CA GLY A 400 4.04 14.06 17.96
C GLY A 400 2.55 13.84 17.69
N GLU A 401 2.20 13.16 16.61
CA GLU A 401 0.81 12.76 16.32
C GLU A 401 0.46 11.43 16.99
N GLU A 402 -0.81 11.26 17.38
CA GLU A 402 -1.36 9.97 17.82
C GLU A 402 -2.18 9.27 16.73
N ILE A 403 -2.74 10.05 15.79
CA ILE A 403 -3.63 9.57 14.73
C ILE A 403 -3.20 10.24 13.43
N HIS A 404 -2.86 9.42 12.42
CA HIS A 404 -2.47 9.92 11.11
C HIS A 404 -3.29 9.21 10.03
N THR A 405 -4.27 9.94 9.49
CA THR A 405 -5.23 9.45 8.50
C THR A 405 -5.42 10.46 7.38
N ASP A 406 -5.93 10.02 6.24
CA ASP A 406 -6.38 10.90 5.16
C ASP A 406 -7.91 10.92 5.00
N GLU A 407 -8.39 11.62 3.96
CA GLU A 407 -9.81 11.81 3.64
C GLU A 407 -10.57 10.50 3.37
N PHE A 408 -9.86 9.40 3.14
CA PHE A 408 -10.45 8.08 2.88
C PHE A 408 -10.38 7.14 4.10
N GLY A 409 -9.97 7.64 5.28
CA GLY A 409 -9.80 6.82 6.49
C GLY A 409 -8.64 5.83 6.40
N ARG A 410 -7.65 6.13 5.56
CA ARG A 410 -6.46 5.29 5.35
C ARG A 410 -5.36 5.64 6.31
N VAL A 411 -4.46 4.70 6.58
CA VAL A 411 -3.29 4.92 7.43
C VAL A 411 -2.00 4.53 6.70
N ARG A 412 -0.86 4.91 7.25
CA ARG A 412 0.46 4.40 6.83
C ARG A 412 0.96 3.40 7.84
N VAL A 413 1.78 2.45 7.38
CA VAL A 413 2.34 1.39 8.22
C VAL A 413 3.83 1.24 7.97
N HIS A 414 4.51 0.67 8.96
CA HIS A 414 5.82 0.06 8.84
C HIS A 414 5.62 -1.44 8.72
N PHE A 415 6.08 -2.03 7.61
CA PHE A 415 6.13 -3.48 7.44
C PHE A 415 7.39 -4.02 8.12
N HIS A 416 7.29 -5.15 8.83
CA HIS A 416 8.41 -5.71 9.60
C HIS A 416 9.59 -6.21 8.75
N TRP A 417 9.36 -6.46 7.46
CA TRP A 417 10.41 -6.78 6.50
C TRP A 417 11.12 -5.55 5.92
N ASP A 418 10.58 -4.35 6.12
CA ASP A 418 11.15 -3.11 5.58
C ASP A 418 12.28 -2.59 6.47
N ARG A 419 13.52 -2.79 6.00
CA ARG A 419 14.74 -2.37 6.70
C ARG A 419 15.13 -0.92 6.41
N GLU A 420 14.50 -0.28 5.42
CA GLU A 420 14.81 1.09 4.98
C GLU A 420 13.86 2.12 5.61
N SER A 421 12.72 1.67 6.11
CA SER A 421 11.77 2.50 6.86
C SER A 421 12.38 3.08 8.13
N LYS A 422 12.02 4.34 8.41
CA LYS A 422 12.34 5.06 9.65
C LYS A 422 11.17 5.08 10.65
N MET A 423 10.20 4.19 10.48
CA MET A 423 8.96 4.11 11.28
C MET A 423 8.20 5.43 11.42
N ASN A 424 8.17 6.23 10.34
CA ASN A 424 7.53 7.53 10.29
C ASN A 424 6.48 7.60 9.15
N GLU A 425 5.93 8.78 8.87
CA GLU A 425 4.97 9.01 7.80
C GLU A 425 5.52 8.67 6.40
N GLN A 426 6.82 8.39 6.24
CA GLN A 426 7.46 8.01 4.98
C GLN A 426 7.53 6.51 4.73
N SER A 427 7.18 5.70 5.72
CA SER A 427 7.35 4.25 5.66
C SER A 427 6.52 3.54 4.59
N SER A 428 5.32 4.00 4.26
CA SER A 428 4.49 3.36 3.23
C SER A 428 3.63 4.36 2.46
N CYS A 429 2.93 3.88 1.44
CA CYS A 429 1.79 4.59 0.87
C CYS A 429 0.58 4.58 1.85
N TRP A 430 -0.45 5.39 1.57
CA TRP A 430 -1.74 5.28 2.28
C TRP A 430 -2.47 3.97 1.95
N ILE A 431 -2.81 3.21 2.98
CA ILE A 431 -3.40 1.86 2.93
C ILE A 431 -4.84 1.91 3.43
N HIS A 432 -5.76 1.33 2.65
CA HIS A 432 -7.16 1.23 3.05
C HIS A 432 -7.34 0.37 4.29
N VAL A 433 -8.26 0.76 5.16
CA VAL A 433 -8.59 0.05 6.38
C VAL A 433 -9.99 -0.52 6.28
N SER A 434 -10.11 -1.83 6.41
CA SER A 434 -11.39 -2.52 6.56
C SER A 434 -12.14 -1.97 7.78
N GLN A 435 -13.42 -1.68 7.56
CA GLN A 435 -14.35 -1.20 8.56
C GLN A 435 -15.47 -2.23 8.78
N PRO A 436 -16.11 -2.27 9.95
CA PRO A 436 -17.25 -3.16 10.20
C PRO A 436 -18.41 -2.96 9.22
N TRP A 437 -18.60 -1.72 8.74
CA TRP A 437 -19.60 -1.35 7.75
C TRP A 437 -19.21 -0.04 7.07
N GLY A 438 -19.23 0.05 5.73
CA GLY A 438 -18.92 1.29 5.00
C GLY A 438 -19.94 1.56 3.90
N GLY A 439 -20.62 2.70 3.97
CA GLY A 439 -21.56 3.17 2.96
C GLY A 439 -21.38 4.65 2.62
N THR A 440 -22.26 5.19 1.78
CA THR A 440 -22.19 6.59 1.31
C THR A 440 -22.58 7.57 2.42
N GLY A 441 -21.62 7.95 3.27
CA GLY A 441 -21.83 8.87 4.39
C GLY A 441 -22.40 8.24 5.66
N TYR A 442 -22.36 6.91 5.77
CA TYR A 442 -22.81 6.15 6.94
C TYR A 442 -21.95 4.89 7.14
N GLY A 443 -21.97 4.30 8.34
CA GLY A 443 -21.24 3.07 8.65
C GLY A 443 -20.51 3.12 10.00
N GLY A 444 -19.59 2.19 10.20
CA GLY A 444 -18.65 2.18 11.32
C GLY A 444 -17.29 2.74 10.91
N MET A 445 -16.62 3.45 11.82
CA MET A 445 -15.29 4.03 11.56
C MET A 445 -14.41 3.92 12.80
N ASN A 446 -13.39 3.08 12.73
CA ASN A 446 -12.39 2.90 13.79
C ASN A 446 -10.99 3.00 13.18
N ILE A 447 -10.45 4.22 13.13
CA ILE A 447 -9.15 4.50 12.52
C ILE A 447 -8.02 3.91 13.40
N PRO A 448 -7.15 3.04 12.85
CA PRO A 448 -5.96 2.58 13.55
C PRO A 448 -5.05 3.76 13.93
N ARG A 449 -4.59 3.78 15.17
CA ARG A 449 -3.72 4.85 15.71
C ARG A 449 -2.25 4.50 15.58
N ILE A 450 -1.38 5.51 15.59
CA ILE A 450 0.07 5.33 15.52
C ILE A 450 0.53 4.38 16.64
N GLY A 451 1.41 3.46 16.27
CA GLY A 451 1.92 2.40 17.13
C GLY A 451 1.07 1.13 17.14
N GLN A 452 -0.20 1.14 16.72
CA GLN A 452 -1.05 -0.05 16.75
C GLN A 452 -0.62 -1.12 15.73
N GLU A 453 -0.76 -2.40 16.10
CA GLU A 453 -0.49 -3.53 15.22
C GLU A 453 -1.73 -3.88 14.39
N VAL A 454 -1.55 -3.97 13.07
CA VAL A 454 -2.59 -4.28 12.09
C VAL A 454 -2.22 -5.49 11.26
N ILE A 455 -3.23 -6.17 10.72
CA ILE A 455 -3.08 -7.27 9.76
C ILE A 455 -3.33 -6.73 8.36
N VAL A 456 -2.38 -6.92 7.47
CA VAL A 456 -2.37 -6.44 6.09
C VAL A 456 -2.48 -7.62 5.13
N ASP A 457 -3.52 -7.59 4.30
CA ASP A 457 -3.68 -8.45 3.12
C ASP A 457 -3.30 -7.68 1.86
N PHE A 458 -3.20 -8.37 0.73
CA PHE A 458 -2.76 -7.82 -0.55
C PHE A 458 -3.75 -8.20 -1.64
N LEU A 459 -4.36 -7.21 -2.29
CA LEU A 459 -5.43 -7.46 -3.28
C LEU A 459 -4.89 -8.28 -4.46
N GLY A 460 -5.38 -9.52 -4.61
CA GLY A 460 -4.90 -10.47 -5.63
C GLY A 460 -3.52 -11.06 -5.34
N GLY A 461 -3.04 -10.92 -4.09
CA GLY A 461 -1.67 -11.24 -3.67
C GLY A 461 -0.64 -10.21 -4.15
N ASP A 462 -1.05 -9.06 -4.70
CA ASP A 462 -0.12 -8.08 -5.26
C ASP A 462 0.57 -7.25 -4.15
N PRO A 463 1.90 -7.36 -3.96
CA PRO A 463 2.63 -6.59 -2.96
C PRO A 463 2.48 -5.06 -3.11
N ASP A 464 2.17 -4.56 -4.31
CA ASP A 464 1.95 -3.14 -4.57
C ASP A 464 0.56 -2.65 -4.06
N ARG A 465 -0.30 -3.55 -3.58
CA ARG A 465 -1.71 -3.27 -3.25
C ARG A 465 -2.13 -3.76 -1.86
N PRO A 466 -1.50 -3.24 -0.80
CA PRO A 466 -1.86 -3.60 0.56
C PRO A 466 -3.25 -3.07 0.95
N VAL A 467 -3.92 -3.79 1.84
CA VAL A 467 -5.18 -3.41 2.51
C VAL A 467 -5.17 -3.97 3.94
N ILE A 468 -5.51 -3.14 4.92
CA ILE A 468 -5.63 -3.58 6.31
C ILE A 468 -6.97 -4.31 6.48
N VAL A 469 -6.91 -5.56 6.91
CA VAL A 469 -8.08 -6.45 7.08
C VAL A 469 -8.35 -6.80 8.54
N GLY A 470 -7.42 -6.49 9.45
CA GLY A 470 -7.55 -6.84 10.86
C GLY A 470 -6.72 -5.95 11.79
N ARG A 471 -6.97 -6.10 13.09
CA ARG A 471 -6.28 -5.42 14.18
C ARG A 471 -6.01 -6.46 15.26
N VAL A 472 -4.85 -6.39 15.91
CA VAL A 472 -4.48 -7.34 16.96
C VAL A 472 -3.93 -6.63 18.18
N TYR A 473 -4.22 -7.17 19.36
CA TYR A 473 -3.58 -6.75 20.59
C TYR A 473 -2.18 -7.38 20.71
N THR A 474 -1.26 -6.67 21.33
CA THR A 474 0.15 -7.08 21.49
C THR A 474 0.56 -7.03 22.96
N ASN A 475 1.83 -7.34 23.25
CA ASN A 475 2.35 -7.17 24.61
C ASN A 475 2.32 -5.69 25.05
N LEU A 476 2.47 -4.74 24.12
CA LEU A 476 2.44 -3.30 24.40
C LEU A 476 1.02 -2.73 24.31
N GLN A 477 0.19 -3.27 23.42
CA GLN A 477 -1.23 -2.89 23.28
C GLN A 477 -2.10 -3.96 23.91
N LYS A 478 -2.34 -3.84 25.21
CA LYS A 478 -3.15 -4.81 25.96
C LYS A 478 -4.63 -4.73 25.58
N VAL A 479 -5.32 -5.85 25.76
CA VAL A 479 -6.78 -5.94 25.71
C VAL A 479 -7.43 -4.97 26.74
N PRO A 480 -8.62 -4.41 26.47
CA PRO A 480 -9.27 -3.43 27.36
C PRO A 480 -9.63 -3.99 28.74
N TYR A 481 -9.92 -5.30 28.80
CA TYR A 481 -10.26 -6.03 30.00
C TYR A 481 -9.20 -7.12 30.24
N PRO A 482 -8.53 -7.15 31.41
CA PRO A 482 -7.51 -8.17 31.67
C PRO A 482 -8.05 -9.59 31.49
N LEU A 483 -7.41 -10.36 30.59
CA LEU A 483 -7.75 -11.75 30.30
C LEU A 483 -6.75 -12.71 30.97
N PRO A 484 -7.18 -13.93 31.34
CA PRO A 484 -8.50 -14.52 31.10
C PRO A 484 -9.59 -14.18 32.14
N ALA A 485 -9.28 -13.35 33.15
CA ALA A 485 -10.19 -13.06 34.26
C ALA A 485 -11.55 -12.47 33.81
N ASN A 486 -11.56 -11.61 32.80
CA ASN A 486 -12.75 -10.93 32.30
C ASN A 486 -13.26 -11.53 30.97
N LYS A 487 -13.17 -12.84 30.78
CA LYS A 487 -13.54 -13.53 29.52
C LYS A 487 -15.02 -13.42 29.13
N THR A 488 -15.88 -12.99 30.05
CA THR A 488 -17.33 -12.76 29.84
C THR A 488 -17.66 -11.30 29.52
N LYS A 489 -16.67 -10.41 29.48
CA LYS A 489 -16.88 -9.01 29.07
C LYS A 489 -16.66 -8.83 27.57
N SER A 490 -17.57 -8.10 26.94
CA SER A 490 -17.46 -7.66 25.55
C SER A 490 -17.82 -6.17 25.43
N GLY A 491 -17.36 -5.50 24.38
CA GLY A 491 -17.71 -4.09 24.18
C GLY A 491 -16.72 -3.29 23.36
N TRP A 492 -16.95 -1.98 23.36
CA TRP A 492 -16.13 -0.97 22.71
C TRP A 492 -15.65 0.05 23.72
N ARG A 493 -14.33 0.22 23.81
CA ARG A 493 -13.69 1.25 24.64
C ARG A 493 -12.80 2.14 23.77
N SER A 494 -12.99 3.45 23.86
CA SER A 494 -12.14 4.44 23.20
C SER A 494 -10.95 4.86 24.08
N ASN A 495 -10.16 5.80 23.60
CA ASN A 495 -9.18 6.53 24.40
C ASN A 495 -9.19 7.99 23.95
N SER A 496 -9.26 8.94 24.87
CA SER A 496 -9.14 10.37 24.57
C SER A 496 -7.82 10.65 23.83
N SER A 497 -7.81 11.66 22.96
CA SER A 497 -6.67 12.03 22.12
C SER A 497 -6.67 13.54 21.88
N PRO A 498 -5.50 14.20 21.82
CA PRO A 498 -4.17 13.67 22.17
C PRO A 498 -3.91 13.61 23.68
N GLY A 499 -2.86 12.90 24.11
CA GLY A 499 -2.36 12.91 25.49
C GLY A 499 -3.16 12.05 26.47
N GLY A 500 -3.73 10.94 25.97
CA GLY A 500 -4.68 10.03 26.63
C GLY A 500 -4.76 10.04 28.17
N GLY A 501 -5.99 9.95 28.69
CA GLY A 501 -6.26 9.95 30.15
C GLY A 501 -7.72 9.69 30.54
N GLY A 502 -8.58 9.39 29.56
CA GLY A 502 -10.02 9.18 29.73
C GLY A 502 -10.60 8.35 28.57
N PHE A 503 -11.84 7.88 28.69
CA PHE A 503 -12.44 7.01 27.67
C PHE A 503 -13.97 7.03 27.65
N ASN A 504 -14.52 6.82 26.46
CA ASN A 504 -15.92 6.44 26.27
C ASN A 504 -16.02 4.93 26.14
N GLU A 505 -17.09 4.33 26.66
CA GLU A 505 -17.26 2.87 26.66
C GLU A 505 -18.72 2.46 26.54
N LEU A 506 -18.96 1.41 25.75
CA LEU A 506 -20.15 0.56 25.84
C LEU A 506 -19.68 -0.87 26.13
N MET A 507 -20.02 -1.40 27.31
CA MET A 507 -19.58 -2.70 27.81
C MET A 507 -20.77 -3.58 28.20
N PHE A 508 -20.65 -4.86 27.88
CA PHE A 508 -21.58 -5.93 28.24
C PHE A 508 -20.84 -6.96 29.09
N GLU A 509 -21.39 -7.29 30.26
CA GLU A 509 -20.97 -8.40 31.11
C GLU A 509 -21.98 -9.54 30.96
N ASP A 510 -21.50 -10.70 30.52
CA ASP A 510 -22.30 -11.90 30.28
C ASP A 510 -22.13 -12.95 31.40
N ALA A 511 -21.47 -12.60 32.51
CA ALA A 511 -21.40 -13.46 33.68
C ALA A 511 -22.80 -13.68 34.27
N LYS A 512 -23.29 -14.91 34.17
CA LYS A 512 -24.63 -15.29 34.64
C LYS A 512 -24.89 -14.86 36.10
N GLY A 513 -25.99 -14.14 36.32
CA GLY A 513 -26.38 -13.59 37.62
C GLY A 513 -25.68 -12.29 38.00
N ASN A 514 -24.78 -11.79 37.15
CA ASN A 514 -24.05 -10.54 37.29
C ASN A 514 -24.05 -9.74 35.98
N GLU A 515 -25.06 -9.96 35.13
CA GLU A 515 -25.15 -9.32 33.82
C GLU A 515 -25.25 -7.80 33.96
N LEU A 516 -24.50 -7.07 33.13
CA LEU A 516 -24.44 -5.61 33.19
C LEU A 516 -24.25 -5.03 31.79
N VAL A 517 -25.03 -4.00 31.48
CA VAL A 517 -24.73 -3.07 30.38
C VAL A 517 -24.24 -1.77 30.99
N ARG A 518 -23.02 -1.35 30.64
CA ARG A 518 -22.43 -0.09 31.11
C ARG A 518 -22.18 0.83 29.91
N LEU A 519 -22.74 2.03 29.99
CA LEU A 519 -22.43 3.14 29.10
C LEU A 519 -21.65 4.19 29.90
N GLN A 520 -20.44 4.53 29.46
CA GLN A 520 -19.63 5.60 30.01
C GLN A 520 -19.39 6.66 28.92
N ALA A 521 -19.70 7.92 29.24
CA ALA A 521 -19.24 9.08 28.50
C ALA A 521 -18.19 9.80 29.35
N GLU A 522 -17.02 10.07 28.79
CA GLU A 522 -15.93 10.77 29.49
C GLU A 522 -16.28 12.24 29.79
N LYS A 523 -17.08 12.84 28.91
CA LYS A 523 -17.44 14.26 28.98
C LYS A 523 -18.96 14.44 28.87
N ASP A 524 -19.44 14.74 27.68
CA ASP A 524 -20.86 15.03 27.43
C ASP A 524 -21.57 13.80 26.86
N TYR A 525 -22.78 13.51 27.35
CA TYR A 525 -23.69 12.54 26.73
C TYR A 525 -24.90 13.25 26.14
N THR A 526 -25.13 13.08 24.83
CA THR A 526 -26.31 13.60 24.14
C THR A 526 -27.11 12.47 23.51
N GLY A 527 -28.42 12.47 23.74
CA GLY A 527 -29.35 11.51 23.15
C GLY A 527 -30.48 12.23 22.42
N LEU A 528 -30.73 11.86 21.16
CA LEU A 528 -31.83 12.40 20.37
C LEU A 528 -32.74 11.26 19.89
N VAL A 529 -33.97 11.24 20.38
CA VAL A 529 -35.01 10.31 19.92
C VAL A 529 -36.07 11.10 19.18
N LYS A 530 -36.18 10.87 17.86
CA LYS A 530 -37.05 11.66 16.97
C LYS A 530 -38.54 11.31 17.05
N ASN A 531 -38.89 10.24 17.75
CA ASN A 531 -40.27 9.77 17.86
C ASN A 531 -40.60 9.37 19.30
N ASN A 532 -40.48 8.07 19.63
CA ASN A 532 -40.86 7.54 20.93
C ASN A 532 -39.63 6.96 21.65
N SER A 533 -39.45 7.30 22.93
CA SER A 533 -38.49 6.64 23.82
C SER A 533 -39.24 5.88 24.92
N GLY A 534 -38.95 4.59 25.08
CA GLY A 534 -39.58 3.73 26.08
C GLY A 534 -38.53 3.16 27.03
N HIS A 535 -38.83 3.17 28.33
CA HIS A 535 -37.96 2.63 29.36
C HIS A 535 -38.78 1.80 30.35
N VAL A 536 -38.37 0.55 30.58
CA VAL A 536 -38.97 -0.33 31.58
C VAL A 536 -37.85 -0.82 32.48
N ILE A 537 -37.97 -0.50 33.77
CA ILE A 537 -37.04 -0.97 34.81
C ILE A 537 -37.80 -2.00 35.66
N GLY A 538 -37.31 -3.23 35.69
CA GLY A 538 -37.97 -4.35 36.38
C GLY A 538 -37.80 -4.35 37.90
N HIS A 539 -36.85 -3.55 38.42
CA HIS A 539 -36.60 -3.38 39.85
C HIS A 539 -36.40 -1.88 40.17
N ASP A 540 -35.19 -1.47 40.56
CA ASP A 540 -34.94 -0.09 41.00
C ASP A 540 -34.33 0.78 39.90
N SER A 541 -34.71 2.06 39.88
CA SER A 541 -34.07 3.10 39.09
C SER A 541 -33.51 4.18 40.02
N GLN A 542 -32.22 4.51 39.84
CA GLN A 542 -31.55 5.59 40.56
C GLN A 542 -31.10 6.65 39.57
N HIS A 543 -31.45 7.91 39.86
CA HIS A 543 -31.03 9.07 39.07
C HIS A 543 -30.31 10.06 39.97
N HIS A 544 -29.09 10.42 39.61
CA HIS A 544 -28.26 11.36 40.34
C HIS A 544 -27.72 12.40 39.37
N VAL A 545 -27.96 13.68 39.69
CA VAL A 545 -27.46 14.83 38.95
C VAL A 545 -26.64 15.66 39.92
N GLY A 546 -25.37 15.91 39.59
CA GLY A 546 -24.43 16.61 40.48
C GLY A 546 -24.59 18.14 40.49
N HIS A 547 -25.37 18.68 39.57
CA HIS A 547 -25.65 20.11 39.45
C HIS A 547 -27.14 20.32 39.13
N ASP A 548 -27.48 20.81 37.94
CA ASP A 548 -28.86 21.15 37.58
C ASP A 548 -29.51 20.08 36.69
N GLU A 549 -30.77 19.77 36.99
CA GLU A 549 -31.66 19.01 36.10
C GLU A 549 -32.72 19.97 35.55
N THR A 550 -32.84 20.05 34.22
CA THR A 550 -33.95 20.75 33.56
C THR A 550 -34.78 19.76 32.76
N ARG A 551 -36.10 19.79 32.97
CA ARG A 551 -37.05 18.94 32.27
C ARG A 551 -38.18 19.76 31.68
N THR A 552 -38.33 19.65 30.36
CA THR A 552 -39.41 20.30 29.62
C THR A 552 -40.29 19.25 28.97
N VAL A 553 -41.60 19.33 29.20
CA VAL A 553 -42.62 18.53 28.52
C VAL A 553 -43.57 19.52 27.85
N ILE A 554 -43.69 19.44 26.52
CA ILE A 554 -44.43 20.42 25.72
C ILE A 554 -45.94 20.22 25.80
N ASN A 555 -46.37 18.96 25.87
CA ASN A 555 -47.77 18.59 26.03
C ASN A 555 -47.97 18.01 27.44
N ASP A 556 -48.52 16.80 27.55
CA ASP A 556 -48.89 16.25 28.84
C ASP A 556 -47.75 15.53 29.57
N GLN A 557 -47.61 15.80 30.86
CA GLN A 557 -46.82 14.98 31.78
C GLN A 557 -47.75 14.25 32.74
N THR A 558 -47.73 12.92 32.71
CA THR A 558 -48.41 12.06 33.69
C THR A 558 -47.39 11.32 34.55
N ILE A 559 -47.55 11.38 35.87
CA ILE A 559 -46.73 10.63 36.84
C ILE A 559 -47.67 9.80 37.71
N LYS A 560 -47.51 8.48 37.68
CA LYS A 560 -48.23 7.55 38.56
C LYS A 560 -47.23 6.86 39.48
N VAL A 561 -47.45 6.97 40.79
CA VAL A 561 -46.65 6.32 41.83
C VAL A 561 -47.55 5.31 42.54
N GLY A 562 -47.12 4.05 42.64
CA GLY A 562 -47.95 2.97 43.19
C GLY A 562 -48.13 3.02 44.70
N HIS A 563 -47.17 3.60 45.42
CA HIS A 563 -47.19 3.78 46.87
C HIS A 563 -46.76 5.22 47.22
N ASP A 564 -45.60 5.41 47.86
CA ASP A 564 -45.19 6.73 48.35
C ASP A 564 -44.43 7.55 47.32
N ARG A 565 -44.74 8.86 47.25
CA ARG A 565 -43.87 9.89 46.66
C ARG A 565 -43.32 10.78 47.76
N LYS A 566 -41.99 10.80 47.94
CA LYS A 566 -41.30 11.68 48.90
C LYS A 566 -40.47 12.71 48.14
N LEU A 567 -40.54 13.96 48.56
CA LEU A 567 -39.78 15.07 47.99
C LEU A 567 -39.12 15.86 49.12
N ARG A 568 -37.82 16.11 49.01
CA ARG A 568 -37.07 16.96 49.94
C ARG A 568 -36.38 18.04 49.13
N ILE A 569 -36.68 19.29 49.45
CA ILE A 569 -36.09 20.48 48.83
C ILE A 569 -35.46 21.29 49.95
N GLN A 570 -34.18 21.64 49.80
CA GLN A 570 -33.41 22.32 50.84
C GLN A 570 -33.66 23.84 50.87
N HIS A 571 -34.03 24.40 49.72
CA HIS A 571 -34.35 25.82 49.54
C HIS A 571 -35.80 25.96 49.08
N ASP A 572 -36.02 26.63 47.95
CA ASP A 572 -37.37 27.00 47.50
C ASP A 572 -37.96 26.00 46.51
N GLN A 573 -39.27 25.80 46.63
CA GLN A 573 -40.09 25.12 45.62
C GLN A 573 -41.12 26.08 45.07
N ALA A 574 -41.09 26.34 43.75
CA ALA A 574 -42.08 27.15 43.06
C ALA A 574 -42.91 26.30 42.09
N HIS A 575 -44.24 26.46 42.14
CA HIS A 575 -45.18 25.92 41.16
C HIS A 575 -45.93 27.09 40.52
N VAL A 576 -45.72 27.31 39.22
CA VAL A 576 -46.46 28.31 38.45
C VAL A 576 -47.37 27.55 37.49
N VAL A 577 -48.67 27.79 37.58
CA VAL A 577 -49.69 27.14 36.74
C VAL A 577 -50.65 28.20 36.23
N ASP A 578 -50.72 28.36 34.91
CA ASP A 578 -51.46 29.44 34.27
C ASP A 578 -52.97 29.31 34.39
N ASN A 579 -53.49 28.08 34.52
CA ASN A 579 -54.93 27.82 34.59
C ASN A 579 -55.37 27.39 36.00
N SER A 580 -55.36 26.08 36.29
CA SER A 580 -55.82 25.57 37.59
C SER A 580 -54.88 24.51 38.16
N ILE A 581 -54.73 24.54 39.48
CA ILE A 581 -54.11 23.47 40.26
C ILE A 581 -55.24 22.76 41.00
N ILE A 582 -55.37 21.45 40.79
CA ILE A 582 -56.30 20.59 41.52
C ILE A 582 -55.46 19.64 42.38
N GLN A 583 -55.56 19.78 43.70
CA GLN A 583 -54.96 18.86 44.67
C GLN A 583 -56.08 18.19 45.47
N VAL A 584 -56.22 16.87 45.35
CA VAL A 584 -57.25 16.09 46.06
C VAL A 584 -56.56 15.08 46.96
N ALA A 585 -56.81 15.17 48.26
CA ALA A 585 -56.38 14.17 49.25
C ALA A 585 -57.62 13.46 49.82
N VAL A 586 -57.76 12.16 49.58
CA VAL A 586 -58.95 11.38 49.95
C VAL A 586 -59.02 11.06 51.46
N GLN A 587 -57.87 11.03 52.14
CA GLN A 587 -57.77 10.72 53.58
C GLN A 587 -57.08 11.82 54.41
N GLY A 588 -56.69 12.96 53.79
CA GLY A 588 -56.22 14.16 54.49
C GLY A 588 -55.14 14.97 53.75
N THR A 589 -55.40 16.27 53.52
CA THR A 589 -54.64 17.48 53.95
C THR A 589 -55.18 18.71 53.18
N THR A 590 -55.30 19.88 53.83
CA THR A 590 -55.42 21.19 53.15
C THR A 590 -54.42 22.17 53.77
N THR A 591 -53.55 22.80 52.97
CA THR A 591 -52.84 24.02 53.36
C THR A 591 -53.10 25.09 52.31
N ASN A 592 -53.79 26.17 52.69
CA ASN A 592 -54.07 27.31 51.82
C ASN A 592 -53.21 28.51 52.24
N ILE A 593 -52.34 29.02 51.36
CA ILE A 593 -51.61 30.28 51.56
C ILE A 593 -51.75 31.15 50.30
N SER A 594 -52.26 32.38 50.45
CA SER A 594 -52.42 33.38 49.37
C SER A 594 -52.07 34.77 49.88
N LYS A 595 -51.47 35.62 49.03
CA LYS A 595 -51.13 37.02 49.35
C LYS A 595 -52.26 38.02 49.04
N LYS A 596 -53.38 37.60 48.43
CA LYS A 596 -54.50 38.48 48.05
C LYS A 596 -55.87 37.94 48.50
N SER A 597 -56.28 36.74 48.07
CA SER A 597 -57.47 36.07 48.58
C SER A 597 -57.39 34.55 48.42
N ILE A 598 -58.05 33.80 49.29
CA ILE A 598 -58.31 32.36 49.17
C ILE A 598 -59.78 32.22 48.80
N THR A 599 -60.09 31.58 47.66
CA THR A 599 -61.46 31.30 47.23
C THR A 599 -61.70 29.80 47.29
N SER A 600 -62.62 29.35 48.15
CA SER A 600 -63.09 27.97 48.19
C SER A 600 -64.51 27.93 47.62
N ILE A 601 -64.75 27.05 46.65
CA ILE A 601 -66.05 26.87 45.98
C ILE A 601 -66.44 25.39 46.13
N SER A 602 -67.65 25.14 46.60
CA SER A 602 -68.24 23.80 46.73
C SER A 602 -69.72 23.88 46.38
N GLU A 603 -70.23 22.92 45.63
CA GLU A 603 -71.67 22.84 45.32
C GLU A 603 -72.49 22.34 46.52
N GLU A 604 -71.85 21.70 47.51
CA GLU A 604 -72.53 21.09 48.65
C GLU A 604 -72.17 21.73 49.99
N GLU A 605 -70.88 21.78 50.34
CA GLU A 605 -70.42 22.25 51.66
C GLU A 605 -68.94 22.68 51.67
N ILE A 606 -68.61 23.72 52.43
CA ILE A 606 -67.24 24.12 52.80
C ILE A 606 -67.16 24.14 54.32
N VAL A 607 -66.20 23.40 54.91
CA VAL A 607 -65.98 23.36 56.37
C VAL A 607 -64.58 23.85 56.73
N LEU A 608 -64.49 24.89 57.55
CA LEU A 608 -63.27 25.35 58.22
C LEU A 608 -63.39 25.01 59.71
N ARG A 609 -62.59 24.08 60.23
CA ARG A 609 -62.75 23.56 61.61
C ARG A 609 -61.45 23.59 62.40
N VAL A 610 -61.54 24.02 63.66
CA VAL A 610 -60.47 23.96 64.67
C VAL A 610 -61.09 23.54 66.00
N GLY A 611 -60.80 22.33 66.47
CA GLY A 611 -61.42 21.78 67.69
C GLY A 611 -62.95 21.60 67.56
N THR A 612 -63.70 22.12 68.53
CA THR A 612 -65.18 22.19 68.50
C THR A 612 -65.72 23.38 67.70
N SER A 613 -64.88 24.35 67.35
CA SER A 613 -65.27 25.51 66.57
C SER A 613 -65.23 25.20 65.07
N ALA A 614 -66.24 25.64 64.33
CA ALA A 614 -66.36 25.38 62.90
C ALA A 614 -67.09 26.51 62.16
N ILE A 615 -66.70 26.75 60.92
CA ILE A 615 -67.48 27.50 59.93
C ILE A 615 -67.87 26.50 58.85
N VAL A 616 -69.17 26.27 58.70
CA VAL A 616 -69.76 25.37 57.71
C VAL A 616 -70.60 26.22 56.76
N MET A 617 -70.25 26.25 55.48
CA MET A 617 -70.99 26.97 54.43
C MET A 617 -71.60 25.97 53.47
N LYS A 618 -72.92 25.98 53.35
CA LYS A 618 -73.70 25.27 52.32
C LYS A 618 -74.35 26.29 51.39
N PRO A 619 -74.95 25.90 50.25
CA PRO A 619 -75.55 26.84 49.29
C PRO A 619 -76.55 27.85 49.90
N ASN A 620 -77.21 27.47 50.99
CA ASN A 620 -78.30 28.23 51.63
C ASN A 620 -78.07 28.54 53.12
N GLU A 621 -76.97 28.07 53.74
CA GLU A 621 -76.69 28.33 55.16
C GLU A 621 -75.20 28.51 55.44
N ILE A 622 -74.86 29.48 56.29
CA ILE A 622 -73.53 29.60 56.90
C ILE A 622 -73.69 29.41 58.40
N LYS A 623 -73.17 28.31 58.94
CA LYS A 623 -73.15 28.01 60.37
C LYS A 623 -71.77 28.33 60.93
N ILE A 624 -71.72 29.25 61.88
CA ILE A 624 -70.52 29.59 62.64
C ILE A 624 -70.74 29.09 64.07
N GLN A 625 -69.89 28.19 64.53
CA GLN A 625 -69.95 27.61 65.87
C GLN A 625 -68.63 27.85 66.59
N GLY A 626 -68.71 28.38 67.81
CA GLY A 626 -67.59 28.62 68.72
C GLY A 626 -68.08 29.31 70.00
N ASP A 627 -67.30 29.22 71.08
CA ASP A 627 -67.68 29.77 72.40
C ASP A 627 -67.85 31.30 72.39
N MET A 628 -67.08 32.00 71.55
CA MET A 628 -67.27 33.43 71.25
C MET A 628 -67.16 33.67 69.74
N VAL A 629 -68.15 34.36 69.17
CA VAL A 629 -68.23 34.66 67.73
C VAL A 629 -68.40 36.17 67.55
N TYR A 630 -67.45 36.81 66.85
CA TYR A 630 -67.49 38.24 66.53
C TYR A 630 -67.73 38.43 65.03
N ILE A 631 -68.75 39.22 64.66
CA ILE A 631 -69.10 39.54 63.27
C ILE A 631 -69.16 41.06 63.13
N ASN A 632 -68.36 41.63 62.23
CA ASN A 632 -68.21 43.09 62.00
C ASN A 632 -67.87 43.97 63.22
N PRO A 633 -66.84 43.65 64.03
CA PRO A 633 -66.47 44.50 65.17
C PRO A 633 -65.53 45.63 64.70
N ASN A 634 -66.09 46.78 64.30
CA ASN A 634 -65.26 47.97 64.05
C ASN A 634 -64.63 48.44 65.37
N ASN A 635 -63.29 48.36 65.45
CA ASN A 635 -62.40 48.70 66.60
C ASN A 635 -62.05 47.57 67.61
N VAL A 636 -61.46 46.46 67.15
CA VAL A 636 -60.70 45.57 68.04
C VAL A 636 -59.20 45.71 67.77
N GLN A 637 -58.47 46.28 68.73
CA GLN A 637 -57.02 46.10 68.83
C GLN A 637 -56.76 44.63 69.20
N LEU A 638 -56.15 43.88 68.28
CA LEU A 638 -55.68 42.53 68.58
C LEU A 638 -54.55 42.61 69.62
N PRO A 639 -54.50 41.69 70.61
CA PRO A 639 -53.40 41.65 71.55
C PRO A 639 -52.09 41.36 70.80
N ALA A 640 -51.01 42.06 71.19
CA ALA A 640 -49.69 41.84 70.63
C ALA A 640 -49.27 40.37 70.81
N PRO A 641 -48.50 39.79 69.85
CA PRO A 641 -48.12 38.39 69.92
C PRO A 641 -47.33 38.11 71.21
N PRO A 642 -47.53 36.96 71.87
CA PRO A 642 -46.75 36.59 73.03
C PRO A 642 -45.27 36.50 72.63
N GLN A 643 -44.40 37.12 73.43
CA GLN A 643 -42.96 36.89 73.32
C GLN A 643 -42.67 35.39 73.51
N PRO A 644 -41.70 34.82 72.78
CA PRO A 644 -41.37 33.41 72.89
C PRO A 644 -40.93 33.07 74.33
N PRO A 645 -41.29 31.88 74.84
CA PRO A 645 -40.95 31.48 76.19
C PRO A 645 -39.44 31.36 76.33
N THR A 646 -38.89 32.05 77.34
CA THR A 646 -37.58 31.71 77.91
C THR A 646 -37.73 30.35 78.58
N ILE A 647 -36.99 29.36 78.08
CA ILE A 647 -36.78 28.10 78.79
C ILE A 647 -35.72 28.39 79.83
N ASP A 648 -36.13 28.57 81.09
CA ASP A 648 -35.25 28.35 82.24
C ASP A 648 -35.83 27.25 83.11
N GLY A 649 -35.29 26.06 82.91
CA GLY A 649 -35.44 24.94 83.80
C GLY A 649 -34.39 24.99 84.91
N VAL A 650 -34.86 25.35 86.11
CA VAL A 650 -34.62 24.62 87.36
C VAL A 650 -33.26 24.77 88.10
N ARG A 651 -33.43 25.25 89.35
CA ARG A 651 -32.70 25.02 90.62
C ARG A 651 -31.53 25.92 91.03
N GLN A 652 -31.87 26.75 92.02
CA GLN A 652 -30.99 27.13 93.13
C GLN A 652 -30.33 25.91 93.77
N GLN A 653 -29.02 25.98 94.03
CA GLN A 653 -28.43 25.79 95.36
C GLN A 653 -26.97 26.29 95.38
N ASN A 654 -26.67 27.17 96.36
CA ASN A 654 -25.44 27.36 97.15
C ASN A 654 -24.08 27.17 96.42
N GLY A 655 -23.13 28.10 96.35
CA GLY A 655 -22.67 29.08 97.34
C GLY A 655 -21.13 28.98 97.41
N HIS A 656 -20.44 30.13 97.53
CA HIS A 656 -19.01 30.30 97.94
C HIS A 656 -17.92 29.81 96.94
N PHE A 657 -16.72 30.40 96.79
CA PHE A 657 -16.06 31.68 97.15
C PHE A 657 -14.65 31.63 96.49
N PHE A 658 -14.01 32.80 96.28
CA PHE A 658 -12.60 33.06 95.90
C PHE A 658 -12.20 32.64 94.47
N GLY A 659 -11.41 33.39 93.68
CA GLY A 659 -10.58 34.57 93.90
C GLY A 659 -9.64 34.68 92.67
N ALA A 660 -9.32 35.91 92.30
CA ALA A 660 -8.39 36.39 91.26
C ALA A 660 -7.05 35.61 91.11
N PRO A 661 -6.24 35.85 90.04
CA PRO A 661 -6.22 36.99 89.11
C PRO A 661 -6.56 36.72 87.64
#